data_AF-A0A535YME8-F1
#
_entry.id   AF-A0A535YME8-F1
#
_cell.length_a   1.000
_cell.length_b   1.000
_cell.length_c   1.000
_cell.angle_alpha   90.00
_cell.angle_beta   90.00
_cell.angle_gamma   90.00
#
_symmetry.space_group_name_H-M   'P 1'
#
loop_
_entity.id
_entity.type
_entity.pdbx_description
1 polymer ?
#
loop_
_entity_poly.entity_id
_entity_poly.type
_entity_poly.pdbx_seq_one_letter_code
_entity_poly.pdbx_strand_id
1 'polypeptide(L)'
;MTIVAFAAPAVLAVPPLHSDIAICESSNDCTVQTANRVDPSLAVPSGLQPCPDSGAASACSTSTSPASAPPGTAVTPVGQTACTSTGTEQVPPTPATCSNEVIQPDGPSKARASGPLVIPSVPGASLGVHGPDHVVLTADATTLRAGAQVLLSATASSSTSGTGMAIEIFDQTSRVVVAACVQGNRCSVAYSASAGVHDFTAFATRPTSQIPDAASAVSSNKVSVGWLNSSITASRTVLGQGQAVTLVATSTVDVYGTGRWLEIYDLTTNSRLTYCSRGTVCTTSMRASSGGVHEIVGYVNGQPEAVSSPVYVTWLNVSLSATSIGPATGGAVYLKAVSNADLTDTPWVVGIYDDKGRLVDHACKSGDTCRVHTWISGGTTPTYTAVIGALPSAAQGAQPAHGQGSTGTPGLVDIQARSVAVEPTHLLWGVDSCKAFTGDPSGQEVYPSVVSTLGVPDFWGRYLTNTVCPGISSAEVALAARNHMGILPIYNDYNCSNVSYYETGHRYAAEAVAAAQRIGIPNGRLLAIDIEPYGDACPGAGSVDSGFIEGWFDGVSRAGYVPAFYGNGTSGSEFAAAWCTAVTSLPNIATGSDLWSFEPSLLGGYAKSSAPNYAPYDTGCAGNIEAWQYELGSNGPDPDVDQDEALSTLPLWYPTNTP
;
A
#
# COMPACT_ATOMS: atom_id res chain seq x y z
N MET A 1 -12.77 2.04 -32.88
CA MET A 1 -11.41 2.47 -32.51
C MET A 1 -11.57 3.35 -31.28
N THR A 2 -11.58 2.71 -30.11
CA THR A 2 -12.01 3.31 -28.85
C THR A 2 -10.75 3.80 -28.14
N ILE A 3 -10.65 5.11 -27.95
CA ILE A 3 -9.50 5.75 -27.29
C ILE A 3 -9.64 5.48 -25.79
N VAL A 4 -8.75 4.66 -25.26
CA VAL A 4 -8.57 4.45 -23.81
C VAL A 4 -7.84 5.68 -23.28
N ALA A 5 -8.53 6.49 -22.49
CA ALA A 5 -7.90 7.56 -21.73
C ALA A 5 -7.19 6.95 -20.52
N PHE A 6 -5.86 7.01 -20.51
CA PHE A 6 -5.08 6.73 -19.31
C PHE A 6 -5.32 7.86 -18.31
N ALA A 7 -5.95 7.52 -17.18
CA ALA A 7 -6.04 8.41 -16.04
C ALA A 7 -4.63 8.71 -15.52
N ALA A 8 -4.30 10.00 -15.34
CA ALA A 8 -3.10 10.42 -14.64
C ALA A 8 -3.15 9.89 -13.19
N PRO A 9 -2.00 9.54 -12.56
CA PRO A 9 -1.99 9.14 -11.17
C PRO A 9 -2.56 10.27 -10.32
N ALA A 10 -3.57 9.95 -9.52
CA ALA A 10 -4.14 10.87 -8.56
C ALA A 10 -3.03 11.28 -7.59
N VAL A 11 -2.67 12.56 -7.59
CA VAL A 11 -1.83 13.16 -6.55
C VAL A 11 -2.64 13.09 -5.27
N LEU A 12 -2.34 12.11 -4.41
CA LEU A 12 -2.86 12.06 -3.05
C LEU A 12 -2.46 13.36 -2.37
N ALA A 13 -3.45 14.21 -2.09
CA ALA A 13 -3.26 15.40 -1.28
C ALA A 13 -2.86 14.94 0.13
N VAL A 14 -1.61 15.17 0.51
CA VAL A 14 -1.16 15.03 1.89
C VAL A 14 -1.94 16.06 2.71
N PRO A 15 -2.73 15.65 3.72
CA PRO A 15 -3.48 16.61 4.52
C PRO A 15 -2.53 17.55 5.26
N PRO A 16 -2.79 18.87 5.31
CA PRO A 16 -2.04 19.76 6.17
C PRO A 16 -2.21 19.32 7.63
N LEU A 17 -1.11 18.99 8.30
CA LEU A 17 -1.16 18.61 9.72
C LEU A 17 -1.58 19.81 10.57
N HIS A 18 -2.50 19.51 11.49
CA HIS A 18 -3.13 20.41 12.44
C HIS A 18 -2.11 21.07 13.38
N SER A 19 -2.43 22.30 13.73
CA SER A 19 -1.80 23.11 14.78
C SER A 19 -1.91 22.41 16.14
N ASP A 20 -0.90 22.65 16.99
CA ASP A 20 -0.81 22.17 18.37
C ASP A 20 -2.14 22.31 19.14
N ILE A 21 -2.63 21.21 19.74
CA ILE A 21 -3.78 21.25 20.66
C ILE A 21 -3.25 21.60 22.06
N ALA A 22 -3.52 22.81 22.52
CA ALA A 22 -3.34 23.19 23.92
C ALA A 22 -4.50 22.62 24.76
N ILE A 23 -4.20 21.72 25.70
CA ILE A 23 -5.13 21.29 26.74
C ILE A 23 -4.82 22.12 27.98
N CYS A 24 -5.71 23.04 28.36
CA CYS A 24 -5.58 23.80 29.60
C CYS A 24 -6.52 23.19 30.65
N GLU A 25 -5.97 22.77 31.80
CA GLU A 25 -6.77 22.48 32.99
C GLU A 25 -7.17 23.79 33.69
N SER A 26 -8.25 23.73 34.47
CA SER A 26 -8.95 24.87 35.09
C SER A 26 -8.18 25.52 36.24
N SER A 27 -6.96 25.99 35.99
CA SER A 27 -6.23 26.97 36.80
C SER A 27 -5.03 27.53 36.03
N ASN A 28 -5.26 28.47 35.11
CA ASN A 28 -4.30 29.45 34.53
C ASN A 28 -2.84 29.04 34.22
N ASP A 29 -2.54 27.75 34.02
CA ASP A 29 -1.22 27.30 33.57
C ASP A 29 -1.39 26.41 32.34
N CYS A 30 -1.23 27.01 31.16
CA CYS A 30 -1.21 26.25 29.91
C CYS A 30 0.24 25.81 29.66
N THR A 31 0.59 24.60 30.07
CA THR A 31 1.84 23.97 29.64
C THR A 31 1.70 23.48 28.21
N VAL A 32 2.48 24.05 27.28
CA VAL A 32 2.71 23.45 25.95
C VAL A 32 3.48 22.16 26.18
N GLN A 33 2.78 21.03 26.32
CA GLN A 33 3.41 19.74 26.11
C GLN A 33 3.67 19.63 24.60
N THR A 34 4.89 19.99 24.17
CA THR A 34 5.40 19.45 22.93
C THR A 34 5.35 17.94 23.10
N ALA A 35 4.46 17.28 22.38
CA ALA A 35 4.43 15.83 22.27
C ALA A 35 5.65 15.37 21.45
N ASN A 36 6.86 15.68 21.92
CA ASN A 36 8.08 14.97 21.56
C ASN A 36 8.03 13.60 22.26
N ARG A 37 7.00 12.80 21.95
CA ARG A 37 7.13 11.36 22.12
C ARG A 37 8.13 10.96 21.07
N VAL A 38 9.40 10.85 21.46
CA VAL A 38 10.44 10.29 20.60
C VAL A 38 9.92 8.93 20.19
N ASP A 39 9.57 8.78 18.92
CA ASP A 39 9.22 7.48 18.38
C ASP A 39 10.41 6.55 18.63
N PRO A 40 10.27 5.51 19.46
CA PRO A 40 11.37 4.59 19.76
C PRO A 40 11.87 3.85 18.51
N SER A 41 11.08 3.89 17.42
CA SER A 41 11.44 3.35 16.11
C SER A 41 12.50 4.18 15.39
N LEU A 42 12.70 5.45 15.80
CA LEU A 42 13.58 6.41 15.15
C LEU A 42 14.81 6.77 15.99
N ALA A 43 15.95 6.96 15.33
CA ALA A 43 17.20 7.39 15.97
C ALA A 43 18.07 8.25 15.05
N VAL A 44 18.90 9.13 15.64
CA VAL A 44 19.98 9.79 14.89
C VAL A 44 20.98 8.70 14.45
N PRO A 45 21.31 8.59 13.15
CA PRO A 45 22.28 7.60 12.69
C PRO A 45 23.63 7.74 13.38
N SER A 46 24.29 6.61 13.64
CA SER A 46 25.60 6.56 14.29
C SER A 46 26.62 7.46 13.59
N GLY A 47 27.29 8.31 14.37
CA GLY A 47 28.32 9.24 13.86
C GLY A 47 27.78 10.59 13.38
N LEU A 48 26.46 10.78 13.32
CA LEU A 48 25.84 12.07 13.03
C LEU A 48 25.38 12.78 14.31
N GLN A 49 25.22 14.10 14.22
CA GLN A 49 24.73 14.94 15.31
C GLN A 49 23.27 15.32 15.07
N PRO A 50 22.45 15.46 16.13
CA PRO A 50 21.08 15.95 16.02
C PRO A 50 21.04 17.32 15.33
N CYS A 51 20.05 17.51 14.47
CA CYS A 51 19.84 18.79 13.82
C CYS A 51 19.14 19.78 14.77
N PRO A 52 19.65 21.02 14.94
CA PRO A 52 18.98 22.03 15.74
C PRO A 52 17.60 22.42 15.15
N ASP A 53 16.64 22.70 16.03
CA ASP A 53 15.28 23.15 15.69
C ASP A 53 14.57 22.25 14.66
N SER A 54 14.84 20.95 14.72
CA SER A 54 14.37 19.93 13.76
C SER A 54 13.71 18.76 14.50
N GLY A 55 13.12 17.83 13.75
CA GLY A 55 12.46 16.66 14.33
C GLY A 55 13.40 15.82 15.18
N ALA A 56 12.86 15.14 16.19
CA ALA A 56 13.62 14.15 16.95
C ALA A 56 14.24 13.12 15.98
N ALA A 57 15.42 12.60 16.33
CA ALA A 57 16.16 11.63 15.51
C ALA A 57 16.59 12.11 14.11
N SER A 58 16.52 13.42 13.82
CA SER A 58 17.05 13.99 12.56
C SER A 58 18.51 14.41 12.70
N ALA A 59 19.29 14.18 11.64
CA ALA A 59 20.57 14.82 11.40
C ALA A 59 20.49 15.62 10.09
N CYS A 60 21.03 16.83 10.08
CA CYS A 60 21.05 17.66 8.89
C CYS A 60 22.47 18.02 8.49
N SER A 61 22.69 18.15 7.20
CA SER A 61 23.91 18.76 6.69
C SER A 61 23.62 19.59 5.45
N THR A 62 24.50 20.55 5.22
CA THR A 62 24.65 21.18 3.91
C THR A 62 25.72 20.35 3.19
N SER A 63 25.35 19.59 2.15
CA SER A 63 26.39 19.02 1.29
C SER A 63 27.27 20.16 0.75
N THR A 64 28.58 20.00 0.90
CA THR A 64 29.63 20.95 0.49
C THR A 64 29.50 21.36 -0.97
N SER A 65 29.49 22.69 -1.18
CA SER A 65 29.27 23.43 -2.43
C SER A 65 27.90 23.20 -3.08
N PRO A 66 27.15 24.27 -3.44
CA PRO A 66 26.17 24.11 -4.50
C PRO A 66 26.98 23.57 -5.69
N ALA A 67 26.68 22.34 -6.11
CA ALA A 67 27.05 21.92 -7.46
C ALA A 67 26.71 23.11 -8.34
N SER A 68 27.69 23.70 -9.03
CA SER A 68 27.51 24.89 -9.89
C SER A 68 26.16 24.75 -10.55
N ALA A 69 25.15 25.51 -10.11
CA ALA A 69 23.78 25.26 -10.51
C ALA A 69 23.80 25.36 -12.03
N PRO A 70 23.59 24.23 -12.75
CA PRO A 70 23.91 24.19 -14.17
C PRO A 70 23.09 25.29 -14.85
N PRO A 71 23.65 25.98 -15.86
CA PRO A 71 22.91 27.02 -16.56
C PRO A 71 21.54 26.49 -16.97
N GLY A 72 20.50 27.26 -16.65
CA GLY A 72 19.15 26.96 -17.06
C GLY A 72 18.94 27.25 -18.54
N THR A 73 17.69 27.08 -18.97
CA THR A 73 17.27 27.33 -20.35
C THR A 73 16.41 28.59 -20.38
N ALA A 74 16.79 29.55 -21.22
CA ALA A 74 15.99 30.71 -21.56
C ALA A 74 15.14 30.40 -22.81
N VAL A 75 13.86 30.80 -22.79
CA VAL A 75 12.94 30.67 -23.92
C VAL A 75 12.05 31.91 -24.03
N THR A 76 11.43 32.07 -25.20
CA THR A 76 10.49 33.17 -25.44
C THR A 76 9.26 32.97 -24.57
N PRO A 77 8.84 33.97 -23.77
CA PRO A 77 7.59 33.92 -23.02
C PRO A 77 6.40 33.49 -23.89
N VAL A 78 5.54 32.63 -23.33
CA VAL A 78 4.38 32.06 -24.03
C VAL A 78 3.49 33.17 -24.61
N GLY A 79 3.12 33.03 -25.88
CA GLY A 79 2.26 34.00 -26.57
C GLY A 79 2.94 35.29 -27.02
N GLN A 80 4.27 35.40 -26.86
CA GLN A 80 5.05 36.55 -27.31
C GLN A 80 6.04 36.19 -28.41
N THR A 81 6.56 37.21 -29.08
CA THR A 81 7.52 37.09 -30.18
C THR A 81 8.87 37.66 -29.75
N ALA A 82 9.95 36.95 -30.07
CA ALA A 82 11.29 37.40 -29.74
C ALA A 82 11.61 38.76 -30.39
N CYS A 83 12.47 39.55 -29.76
CA CYS A 83 12.90 40.85 -30.26
C CYS A 83 13.50 40.74 -31.66
N THR A 84 13.12 41.66 -32.54
CA THR A 84 13.72 41.82 -33.86
C THR A 84 15.07 42.51 -33.74
N SER A 85 16.14 41.87 -34.21
CA SER A 85 17.45 42.55 -34.36
C SER A 85 17.44 43.41 -35.61
N THR A 86 17.87 44.68 -35.49
CA THR A 86 17.96 45.65 -36.60
C THR A 86 19.23 45.48 -37.46
N GLY A 87 20.07 44.48 -37.15
CA GLY A 87 21.21 44.08 -38.00
C GLY A 87 22.48 44.93 -37.88
N THR A 88 22.48 46.01 -37.09
CA THR A 88 23.66 46.88 -36.88
C THR A 88 24.28 46.80 -35.48
N GLU A 89 23.70 46.05 -34.55
CA GLU A 89 24.16 45.93 -33.15
C GLU A 89 24.74 44.52 -32.87
N GLN A 90 25.92 44.46 -32.23
CA GLN A 90 26.57 43.22 -31.78
C GLN A 90 25.89 42.69 -30.50
N VAL A 91 24.64 42.24 -30.63
CA VAL A 91 23.85 41.77 -29.48
C VAL A 91 23.83 40.24 -29.46
N PRO A 92 24.03 39.60 -28.30
CA PRO A 92 23.85 38.15 -28.18
C PRO A 92 22.44 37.74 -28.65
N PRO A 93 22.29 36.74 -29.53
CA PRO A 93 20.97 36.25 -29.89
C PRO A 93 20.33 35.60 -28.66
N THR A 94 19.28 36.23 -28.14
CA THR A 94 18.52 35.72 -26.98
C THR A 94 17.04 35.58 -27.35
N PRO A 95 16.29 34.70 -26.65
CA PRO A 95 14.87 34.53 -26.90
C PRO A 95 14.01 35.59 -26.19
N ALA A 96 14.59 36.73 -25.81
CA ALA A 96 13.92 37.77 -25.07
C ALA A 96 12.83 38.48 -25.89
N THR A 97 11.88 39.08 -25.18
CA THR A 97 10.75 39.83 -25.72
C THR A 97 10.87 41.30 -25.32
N CYS A 98 10.57 42.19 -26.26
CA CYS A 98 10.74 43.63 -26.11
C CYS A 98 9.38 44.30 -26.12
N SER A 99 9.13 45.19 -25.16
CA SER A 99 7.91 46.00 -25.14
C SER A 99 8.17 47.39 -24.57
N ASN A 100 7.17 48.27 -24.73
CA ASN A 100 7.16 49.59 -24.08
C ASN A 100 6.14 49.55 -22.93
N GLU A 101 6.58 49.84 -21.72
CA GLU A 101 5.76 49.99 -20.53
C GLU A 101 5.72 51.46 -20.10
N VAL A 102 4.51 51.98 -19.86
CA VAL A 102 4.34 53.36 -19.37
C VAL A 102 4.64 53.37 -17.88
N ILE A 103 5.77 53.97 -17.50
CA ILE A 103 6.13 54.16 -16.09
C ILE A 103 5.24 55.26 -15.53
N GLN A 104 4.26 54.91 -14.69
CA GLN A 104 3.56 55.91 -13.88
C GLN A 104 4.44 56.27 -12.68
N PRO A 105 4.64 57.56 -12.37
CA PRO A 105 5.46 57.96 -11.23
C PRO A 105 4.76 57.57 -9.92
N ASP A 106 5.40 56.73 -9.12
CA ASP A 106 4.91 56.36 -7.78
C ASP A 106 5.01 57.53 -6.80
N GLY A 107 3.86 57.97 -6.27
CA GLY A 107 3.76 58.91 -5.16
C GLY A 107 2.33 59.13 -4.69
N PRO A 108 2.06 59.22 -3.37
CA PRO A 108 0.70 59.19 -2.82
C PRO A 108 -0.03 60.50 -3.12
N SER A 109 -1.16 60.41 -3.83
CA SER A 109 -2.01 61.55 -4.13
C SER A 109 -2.78 62.00 -2.88
N LYS A 110 -2.15 62.85 -2.06
CA LYS A 110 -2.91 63.90 -1.38
C LYS A 110 -3.27 64.96 -2.41
N ALA A 111 -4.56 65.08 -2.69
CA ALA A 111 -5.13 66.11 -3.55
C ALA A 111 -4.59 67.49 -3.16
N ARG A 112 -3.91 68.17 -4.09
CA ARG A 112 -3.69 69.60 -4.01
C ARG A 112 -4.05 70.25 -5.34
N ALA A 113 -4.78 71.35 -5.20
CA ALA A 113 -5.56 72.04 -6.21
C ALA A 113 -4.77 72.45 -7.47
N SER A 114 -5.52 72.48 -8.58
CA SER A 114 -5.15 72.93 -9.91
C SER A 114 -4.46 74.30 -9.91
N GLY A 115 -3.16 74.31 -10.25
CA GLY A 115 -2.46 75.48 -10.76
C GLY A 115 -2.40 75.44 -12.30
N PRO A 116 -2.21 76.58 -12.98
CA PRO A 116 -2.27 76.64 -14.44
C PRO A 116 -1.11 75.85 -15.08
N LEU A 117 -1.42 75.10 -16.14
CA LEU A 117 -0.45 74.38 -16.96
C LEU A 117 0.56 75.35 -17.56
N VAL A 118 1.83 75.20 -17.18
CA VAL A 118 2.98 75.76 -17.90
C VAL A 118 3.46 74.69 -18.87
N ILE A 119 3.22 74.89 -20.16
CA ILE A 119 3.75 74.05 -21.23
C ILE A 119 5.22 74.47 -21.42
N PRO A 120 6.21 73.56 -21.34
CA PRO A 120 7.60 73.94 -21.54
C PRO A 120 7.84 74.35 -22.99
N SER A 121 8.47 75.52 -23.18
CA SER A 121 8.71 76.18 -24.47
C SER A 121 9.85 75.57 -25.30
N VAL A 122 10.22 74.31 -25.06
CA VAL A 122 11.27 73.61 -25.81
C VAL A 122 10.71 72.29 -26.32
N PRO A 123 10.69 72.03 -27.64
CA PRO A 123 10.41 70.69 -28.15
C PRO A 123 11.44 69.72 -27.55
N GLY A 124 10.99 68.63 -26.92
CA GLY A 124 11.87 67.64 -26.28
C GLY A 124 12.89 66.95 -27.22
N ALA A 125 12.86 67.26 -28.51
CA ALA A 125 13.80 66.79 -29.52
C ALA A 125 15.20 67.45 -29.46
N SER A 126 15.43 68.44 -28.58
CA SER A 126 16.74 69.09 -28.39
C SER A 126 17.52 68.63 -27.16
N LEU A 127 16.97 67.71 -26.35
CA LEU A 127 17.73 66.94 -25.37
C LEU A 127 18.17 65.66 -26.10
N GLY A 128 19.47 65.38 -26.14
CA GLY A 128 20.00 64.17 -26.77
C GLY A 128 19.28 62.92 -26.24
N VAL A 129 19.30 61.83 -27.01
CA VAL A 129 18.76 60.54 -26.57
C VAL A 129 19.53 60.11 -25.31
N HIS A 130 18.97 60.42 -24.13
CA HIS A 130 19.55 60.05 -22.85
C HIS A 130 19.21 58.58 -22.59
N GLY A 131 20.25 57.76 -22.42
CA GLY A 131 20.10 56.36 -22.03
C GLY A 131 19.46 56.22 -20.64
N PRO A 132 19.03 55.01 -20.28
CA PRO A 132 18.40 54.77 -18.98
C PRO A 132 19.35 55.07 -17.82
N ASP A 133 18.82 55.68 -16.76
CA ASP A 133 19.53 55.96 -15.51
C ASP A 133 19.10 55.03 -14.36
N HIS A 134 18.05 54.22 -14.56
CA HIS A 134 17.54 53.27 -13.58
C HIS A 134 16.94 52.03 -14.26
N VAL A 135 17.12 50.85 -13.65
CA VAL A 135 16.56 49.57 -14.11
C VAL A 135 16.02 48.79 -12.90
N VAL A 136 14.84 48.19 -13.03
CA VAL A 136 14.26 47.28 -12.03
C VAL A 136 14.12 45.91 -12.65
N LEU A 137 14.51 44.86 -11.92
CA LEU A 137 14.29 43.47 -12.30
C LEU A 137 13.26 42.84 -11.36
N THR A 138 12.25 42.21 -11.94
CA THR A 138 11.23 41.44 -11.22
C THR A 138 11.18 40.00 -11.74
N ALA A 139 10.84 39.08 -10.84
CA ALA A 139 10.42 37.73 -11.18
C ALA A 139 8.98 37.52 -10.70
N ASP A 140 8.18 36.77 -11.45
CA ASP A 140 6.83 36.40 -11.04
C ASP A 140 6.77 35.28 -9.98
N ALA A 141 7.90 34.59 -9.75
CA ALA A 141 8.07 33.61 -8.68
C ALA A 141 9.50 33.63 -8.12
N THR A 142 9.63 33.36 -6.82
CA THR A 142 10.92 33.23 -6.12
C THR A 142 11.31 31.77 -5.86
N THR A 143 10.37 30.83 -5.99
CA THR A 143 10.61 29.39 -5.88
C THR A 143 9.66 28.64 -6.80
N LEU A 144 10.21 27.70 -7.56
CA LEU A 144 9.52 26.91 -8.58
C LEU A 144 9.89 25.44 -8.42
N ARG A 145 9.06 24.52 -8.93
CA ARG A 145 9.49 23.13 -9.10
C ARG A 145 10.59 23.06 -10.16
N ALA A 146 11.51 22.12 -10.04
CA ALA A 146 12.51 21.84 -11.07
C ALA A 146 11.88 21.77 -12.48
N GLY A 147 12.48 22.49 -13.43
CA GLY A 147 12.03 22.58 -14.82
C GLY A 147 10.90 23.58 -15.09
N ALA A 148 10.20 24.11 -14.08
CA ALA A 148 9.19 25.14 -14.29
C ALA A 148 9.82 26.48 -14.69
N GLN A 149 9.06 27.31 -15.40
CA GLN A 149 9.52 28.58 -15.93
C GLN A 149 9.19 29.74 -14.98
N VAL A 150 10.17 30.62 -14.75
CA VAL A 150 9.98 31.95 -14.17
C VAL A 150 9.95 32.99 -15.29
N LEU A 151 9.08 33.98 -15.20
CA LEU A 151 9.14 35.15 -16.06
C LEU A 151 10.01 36.22 -15.40
N LEU A 152 11.17 36.48 -15.99
CA LEU A 152 12.03 37.61 -15.62
C LEU A 152 11.63 38.81 -16.46
N SER A 153 11.38 39.96 -15.82
CA SER A 153 11.08 41.23 -16.49
C SER A 153 11.98 42.33 -15.94
N ALA A 154 12.81 42.90 -16.82
CA ALA A 154 13.62 44.07 -16.53
C ALA A 154 13.02 45.31 -17.19
N THR A 155 12.70 46.33 -16.41
CA THR A 155 12.12 47.60 -16.90
C THR A 155 13.08 48.76 -16.60
N ALA A 156 13.46 49.49 -17.65
CA ALA A 156 14.36 50.63 -17.60
C ALA A 156 13.58 51.97 -17.59
N SER A 157 14.13 53.02 -16.98
CA SER A 157 13.49 54.34 -16.84
C SER A 157 13.20 55.05 -18.16
N SER A 158 13.93 54.72 -19.22
CA SER A 158 13.72 55.19 -20.59
C SER A 158 13.95 54.06 -21.60
N SER A 159 13.47 54.26 -22.83
CA SER A 159 13.65 53.27 -23.91
C SER A 159 15.10 53.21 -24.35
N THR A 160 15.60 52.00 -24.62
CA THR A 160 16.94 51.80 -25.20
C THR A 160 16.96 51.97 -26.72
N SER A 161 15.80 52.07 -27.37
CA SER A 161 15.69 52.20 -28.83
C SER A 161 16.50 53.39 -29.36
N GLY A 162 17.50 53.10 -30.20
CA GLY A 162 18.33 54.14 -30.84
C GLY A 162 19.40 54.76 -29.94
N THR A 163 19.62 54.23 -28.73
CA THR A 163 20.64 54.71 -27.78
C THR A 163 22.00 54.02 -27.96
N GLY A 164 22.05 52.85 -28.63
CA GLY A 164 23.20 51.95 -28.65
C GLY A 164 23.40 51.17 -27.34
N MET A 165 22.42 51.20 -26.44
CA MET A 165 22.35 50.43 -25.20
C MET A 165 21.34 49.29 -25.33
N ALA A 166 21.45 48.28 -24.48
CA ALA A 166 20.52 47.18 -24.31
C ALA A 166 20.18 46.99 -22.83
N ILE A 167 18.99 46.45 -22.58
CA ILE A 167 18.64 45.84 -21.29
C ILE A 167 19.05 44.36 -21.37
N GLU A 168 20.05 43.97 -20.58
CA GLU A 168 20.55 42.59 -20.54
C GLU A 168 20.32 41.99 -19.16
N ILE A 169 19.73 40.79 -19.09
CA ILE A 169 19.53 40.04 -17.85
C ILE A 169 20.59 38.95 -17.81
N PHE A 170 21.36 38.91 -16.72
CA PHE A 170 22.38 37.89 -16.48
C PHE A 170 21.96 37.00 -15.33
N ASP A 171 22.14 35.69 -15.51
CA ASP A 171 22.27 34.75 -14.40
C ASP A 171 23.68 34.89 -13.83
N GLN A 172 23.78 35.51 -12.67
CA GLN A 172 25.01 35.71 -11.90
C GLN A 172 25.59 34.38 -11.38
N THR A 173 24.74 33.35 -11.16
CA THR A 173 25.18 32.03 -10.68
C THR A 173 25.91 31.28 -11.79
N SER A 174 25.33 31.24 -13.00
CA SER A 174 25.94 30.55 -14.15
C SER A 174 26.83 31.44 -15.02
N ARG A 175 26.85 32.75 -14.76
CA ARG A 175 27.59 33.78 -15.52
C ARG A 175 27.16 33.89 -17.00
N VAL A 176 25.89 33.60 -17.29
CA VAL A 176 25.34 33.59 -18.66
C VAL A 176 24.34 34.74 -18.85
N VAL A 177 24.38 35.40 -20.00
CA VAL A 177 23.33 36.31 -20.44
C VAL A 177 22.09 35.51 -20.86
N VAL A 178 20.96 35.75 -20.20
CA VAL A 178 19.70 35.01 -20.44
C VAL A 178 18.71 35.81 -21.29
N ALA A 179 18.83 37.14 -21.31
CA ALA A 179 18.03 38.04 -22.14
C ALA A 179 18.84 39.26 -22.57
N ALA A 180 18.59 39.75 -23.78
CA ALA A 180 19.16 40.98 -24.30
C ALA A 180 18.14 41.70 -25.19
N CYS A 181 17.80 42.94 -24.85
CA CYS A 181 16.80 43.75 -25.54
C CYS A 181 17.36 45.13 -25.88
N VAL A 182 17.55 45.42 -27.18
CA VAL A 182 18.00 46.73 -27.68
C VAL A 182 16.89 47.73 -27.92
N GLN A 183 15.64 47.28 -27.86
CA GLN A 183 14.47 48.10 -28.16
C GLN A 183 13.43 48.04 -27.05
N GLY A 184 12.70 49.15 -26.91
CA GLY A 184 11.74 49.34 -25.83
C GLY A 184 12.40 49.68 -24.49
N ASN A 185 11.59 49.78 -23.46
CA ASN A 185 12.07 49.98 -22.09
C ASN A 185 11.79 48.77 -21.18
N ARG A 186 11.23 47.68 -21.70
CA ARG A 186 11.03 46.42 -20.97
C ARG A 186 11.58 45.23 -21.74
N CYS A 187 12.42 44.45 -21.07
CA CYS A 187 12.97 43.19 -21.55
C CYS A 187 12.45 42.02 -20.72
N SER A 188 11.82 41.03 -21.35
CA SER A 188 11.28 39.87 -20.64
C SER A 188 11.72 38.53 -21.24
N VAL A 189 12.00 37.54 -20.39
CA VAL A 189 12.39 36.18 -20.79
C VAL A 189 11.79 35.15 -19.83
N ALA A 190 11.41 33.98 -20.35
CA ALA A 190 11.05 32.84 -19.53
C ALA A 190 12.31 31.99 -19.29
N TYR A 191 12.58 31.63 -18.04
CA TYR A 191 13.78 30.89 -17.66
C TYR A 191 13.43 29.68 -16.79
N SER A 192 14.07 28.53 -17.03
CA SER A 192 13.87 27.32 -16.23
C SER A 192 15.20 26.65 -15.91
N ALA A 193 15.39 26.18 -14.67
CA ALA A 193 16.55 25.39 -14.25
C ALA A 193 16.12 24.05 -13.63
N SER A 194 17.05 23.10 -13.52
CA SER A 194 16.77 21.77 -12.98
C SER A 194 16.96 21.67 -11.46
N ALA A 195 17.73 22.58 -10.84
CA ALA A 195 18.02 22.56 -9.42
C ALA A 195 18.68 23.88 -8.96
N GLY A 196 18.62 24.16 -7.67
CA GLY A 196 19.43 25.19 -7.01
C GLY A 196 18.83 26.59 -7.06
N VAL A 197 19.55 27.54 -6.48
CA VAL A 197 19.18 28.96 -6.47
C VAL A 197 20.01 29.70 -7.52
N HIS A 198 19.33 30.35 -8.45
CA HIS A 198 19.96 31.24 -9.44
C HIS A 198 19.70 32.69 -9.08
N ASP A 199 20.76 33.48 -9.16
CA ASP A 199 20.76 34.90 -8.89
C ASP A 199 20.76 35.67 -10.20
N PHE A 200 19.86 36.62 -10.37
CA PHE A 200 19.72 37.42 -11.58
C PHE A 200 19.93 38.90 -11.30
N THR A 201 20.57 39.57 -12.25
CA THR A 201 20.70 41.03 -12.28
C THR A 201 20.52 41.51 -13.71
N ALA A 202 19.75 42.57 -13.90
CA ALA A 202 19.63 43.25 -15.17
C ALA A 202 20.54 44.47 -15.23
N PHE A 203 21.02 44.79 -16.43
CA PHE A 203 21.87 45.95 -16.70
C PHE A 203 21.35 46.71 -17.90
N ALA A 204 21.32 48.05 -17.83
CA ALA A 204 21.32 48.88 -19.02
C ALA A 204 22.79 49.20 -19.37
N THR A 205 23.27 48.60 -20.45
CA THR A 205 24.68 48.62 -20.87
C THR A 205 24.79 48.67 -22.38
N ARG A 206 25.97 48.98 -22.92
CA ARG A 206 26.26 48.59 -24.32
C ARG A 206 26.25 47.06 -24.42
N PRO A 207 25.74 46.47 -25.52
CA PRO A 207 25.65 45.03 -25.66
C PRO A 207 26.96 44.30 -25.34
N THR A 208 26.89 43.29 -24.47
CA THR A 208 28.06 42.56 -24.00
C THR A 208 27.73 41.10 -23.72
N SER A 209 28.74 40.22 -23.80
CA SER A 209 28.61 38.80 -23.44
C SER A 209 29.06 38.51 -22.01
N GLN A 210 29.60 39.51 -21.31
CA GLN A 210 30.12 39.40 -19.96
C GLN A 210 29.37 40.36 -19.04
N ILE A 211 29.19 39.95 -17.78
CA ILE A 211 28.54 40.77 -16.75
C ILE A 211 29.30 42.11 -16.64
N PRO A 212 28.64 43.26 -16.87
CA PRO A 212 29.28 44.56 -16.78
C PRO A 212 29.79 44.87 -15.37
N ASP A 213 30.83 45.71 -15.29
CA ASP A 213 31.19 46.33 -14.02
C ASP A 213 30.18 47.44 -13.64
N ALA A 214 30.10 47.76 -12.35
CA ALA A 214 29.16 48.77 -11.86
C ALA A 214 29.52 50.21 -12.31
N ALA A 215 30.70 50.43 -12.90
CA ALA A 215 31.14 51.74 -13.39
C ALA A 215 30.73 52.00 -14.85
N SER A 216 30.46 50.94 -15.61
CA SER A 216 30.15 51.01 -17.05
C SER A 216 28.69 50.75 -17.40
N ALA A 217 27.86 50.34 -16.43
CA ALA A 217 26.45 50.01 -16.63
C ALA A 217 25.56 50.45 -15.46
N VAL A 218 24.27 50.69 -15.76
CA VAL A 218 23.24 50.89 -14.74
C VAL A 218 22.70 49.52 -14.34
N SER A 219 22.87 49.13 -13.08
CA SER A 219 22.43 47.82 -12.57
C SER A 219 21.06 47.89 -11.88
N SER A 220 20.30 46.80 -11.97
CA SER A 220 19.05 46.61 -11.24
C SER A 220 19.27 46.10 -9.81
N ASN A 221 18.18 46.00 -9.05
CA ASN A 221 18.13 45.11 -7.89
C ASN A 221 18.46 43.66 -8.30
N LYS A 222 18.93 42.87 -7.33
CA LYS A 222 19.17 41.43 -7.47
C LYS A 222 17.86 40.67 -7.24
N VAL A 223 17.62 39.62 -8.02
CA VAL A 223 16.48 38.70 -7.86
C VAL A 223 17.00 37.27 -7.75
N SER A 224 16.60 36.54 -6.73
CA SER A 224 16.98 35.13 -6.54
C SER A 224 15.77 34.23 -6.77
N VAL A 225 15.94 33.18 -7.58
CA VAL A 225 14.88 32.20 -7.87
C VAL A 225 15.42 30.79 -7.60
N GLY A 226 14.69 30.01 -6.80
CA GLY A 226 15.04 28.63 -6.47
C GLY A 226 14.26 27.60 -7.29
N TRP A 227 14.94 26.59 -7.83
CA TRP A 227 14.33 25.41 -8.44
C TRP A 227 14.40 24.22 -7.49
N LEU A 228 13.26 23.95 -6.88
CA LEU A 228 13.07 22.98 -5.82
C LEU A 228 12.79 21.60 -6.40
N ASN A 229 13.55 20.62 -5.90
CA ASN A 229 13.33 19.20 -6.09
C ASN A 229 13.68 18.46 -4.80
N SER A 230 13.18 17.23 -4.68
CA SER A 230 13.42 16.35 -3.54
C SER A 230 13.86 14.96 -4.02
N SER A 231 14.75 14.30 -3.27
CA SER A 231 15.08 12.89 -3.48
C SER A 231 15.18 12.15 -2.15
N ILE A 232 15.00 10.83 -2.17
CA ILE A 232 15.12 9.96 -1.00
C ILE A 232 15.95 8.74 -1.36
N THR A 233 16.78 8.28 -0.42
CA THR A 233 17.50 7.01 -0.53
C THR A 233 17.44 6.25 0.79
N ALA A 234 17.50 4.92 0.72
CA ALA A 234 17.60 4.03 1.87
C ALA A 234 18.92 3.25 1.79
N SER A 235 19.59 3.03 2.92
CA SER A 235 20.85 2.26 2.94
C SER A 235 20.67 0.78 2.55
N ARG A 236 19.45 0.25 2.70
CA ARG A 236 19.01 -1.09 2.32
C ARG A 236 17.48 -1.10 2.25
N THR A 237 16.91 -1.98 1.43
CA THR A 237 15.45 -2.04 1.19
C THR A 237 14.80 -3.30 1.74
N VAL A 238 15.56 -4.30 2.20
CA VAL A 238 15.04 -5.52 2.83
C VAL A 238 15.84 -5.80 4.11
N LEU A 239 15.16 -5.89 5.25
CA LEU A 239 15.75 -6.03 6.58
C LEU A 239 14.99 -7.05 7.43
N GLY A 240 15.64 -7.64 8.42
CA GLY A 240 14.93 -8.40 9.47
C GLY A 240 14.20 -7.51 10.47
N GLN A 241 13.24 -8.09 11.19
CA GLN A 241 12.47 -7.37 12.21
C GLN A 241 13.40 -6.77 13.28
N GLY A 242 13.14 -5.52 13.66
CA GLY A 242 13.94 -4.76 14.62
C GLY A 242 15.27 -4.20 14.09
N GLN A 243 15.70 -4.56 12.89
CA GLN A 243 16.90 -3.98 12.26
C GLN A 243 16.64 -2.54 11.78
N ALA A 244 17.71 -1.73 11.79
CA ALA A 244 17.66 -0.33 11.40
C ALA A 244 18.06 -0.12 9.93
N VAL A 245 17.31 0.73 9.25
CA VAL A 245 17.66 1.34 7.96
C VAL A 245 18.05 2.80 8.20
N THR A 246 18.91 3.35 7.32
CA THR A 246 19.19 4.79 7.27
C THR A 246 18.50 5.38 6.07
N LEU A 247 17.68 6.41 6.30
CA LEU A 247 16.95 7.14 5.27
C LEU A 247 17.60 8.52 5.09
N VAL A 248 17.87 8.91 3.86
CA VAL A 248 18.48 10.19 3.49
C VAL A 248 17.58 10.90 2.49
N ALA A 249 16.88 11.94 2.93
CA ALA A 249 16.18 12.88 2.05
C ALA A 249 17.11 14.01 1.66
N THR A 250 17.01 14.50 0.42
CA THR A 250 17.73 15.67 -0.04
C THR A 250 16.80 16.67 -0.71
N SER A 251 17.17 17.95 -0.62
CA SER A 251 16.56 19.05 -1.36
C SER A 251 17.61 19.77 -2.19
N THR A 252 17.20 20.30 -3.34
CA THR A 252 18.07 21.13 -4.19
C THR A 252 18.24 22.55 -3.68
N VAL A 253 17.43 22.98 -2.71
CA VAL A 253 17.47 24.31 -2.11
C VAL A 253 17.57 24.16 -0.59
N ASP A 254 18.42 24.96 0.06
CA ASP A 254 18.48 24.97 1.52
C ASP A 254 17.15 25.49 2.08
N VAL A 255 16.55 24.73 2.99
CA VAL A 255 15.26 25.09 3.59
C VAL A 255 15.39 26.10 4.74
N TYR A 256 16.62 26.38 5.20
CA TYR A 256 16.84 27.29 6.33
C TYR A 256 16.28 28.70 6.09
N GLY A 257 15.46 29.17 7.03
CA GLY A 257 14.87 30.52 6.99
C GLY A 257 13.82 30.73 5.89
N THR A 258 13.45 29.69 5.14
CA THR A 258 12.46 29.77 4.04
C THR A 258 11.01 29.57 4.48
N GLY A 259 10.79 29.21 5.76
CA GLY A 259 9.48 28.75 6.25
C GLY A 259 9.12 27.33 5.80
N ARG A 260 10.08 26.59 5.21
CA ARG A 260 9.91 25.22 4.74
C ARG A 260 10.72 24.24 5.59
N TRP A 261 10.37 22.96 5.47
CA TRP A 261 11.05 21.83 6.08
C TRP A 261 11.31 20.75 5.02
N LEU A 262 12.45 20.06 5.17
CA LEU A 262 12.74 18.83 4.44
C LEU A 262 12.34 17.65 5.32
N GLU A 263 11.27 16.97 4.94
CA GLU A 263 10.62 15.90 5.68
C GLU A 263 10.97 14.52 5.10
N ILE A 264 11.01 13.52 5.98
CA ILE A 264 10.96 12.11 5.62
C ILE A 264 9.59 11.61 6.06
N TYR A 265 8.78 11.16 5.11
CA TYR A 265 7.39 10.82 5.32
C TYR A 265 7.11 9.37 4.90
N ASP A 266 6.35 8.65 5.71
CA ASP A 266 5.89 7.30 5.43
C ASP A 266 4.43 7.36 4.96
N LEU A 267 4.23 7.06 3.67
CA LEU A 267 2.92 7.06 3.04
C LEU A 267 2.07 5.86 3.47
N THR A 268 2.70 4.74 3.85
CA THR A 268 1.98 3.55 4.30
C THR A 268 1.26 3.79 5.62
N THR A 269 1.93 4.44 6.57
CA THR A 269 1.35 4.79 7.87
C THR A 269 0.71 6.18 7.88
N ASN A 270 0.80 6.92 6.76
CA ASN A 270 0.43 8.32 6.64
C ASN A 270 1.00 9.18 7.78
N SER A 271 2.30 9.04 8.05
CA SER A 271 2.95 9.71 9.17
C SER A 271 4.28 10.35 8.76
N ARG A 272 4.56 11.53 9.33
CA ARG A 272 5.86 12.17 9.19
C ARG A 272 6.84 11.53 10.16
N LEU A 273 7.83 10.81 9.64
CA LEU A 273 8.87 10.18 10.46
C LEU A 273 9.74 11.24 11.12
N THR A 274 10.28 12.18 10.33
CA THR A 274 11.06 13.31 10.86
C THR A 274 11.09 14.48 9.89
N TYR A 275 11.70 15.58 10.31
CA TYR A 275 11.93 16.75 9.47
C TYR A 275 13.24 17.46 9.84
N CYS A 276 13.82 18.16 8.87
CA CYS A 276 14.94 19.06 9.06
C CYS A 276 14.52 20.49 8.69
N SER A 277 14.80 21.45 9.57
CA SER A 277 14.48 22.87 9.37
C SER A 277 15.60 23.66 8.70
N ARG A 278 16.70 23.00 8.36
CA ARG A 278 17.88 23.58 7.73
C ARG A 278 18.63 22.54 6.93
N GLY A 279 19.45 23.02 6.00
CA GLY A 279 20.30 22.20 5.16
C GLY A 279 19.58 21.64 3.95
N THR A 280 20.37 20.98 3.10
CA THR A 280 19.90 20.33 1.87
C THR A 280 19.78 18.81 2.05
N VAL A 281 20.20 18.28 3.20
CA VAL A 281 20.18 16.85 3.49
C VAL A 281 19.54 16.64 4.86
N CYS A 282 18.53 15.78 4.93
CA CYS A 282 17.92 15.30 6.16
C CYS A 282 18.12 13.80 6.26
N THR A 283 18.60 13.32 7.41
CA THR A 283 18.91 11.90 7.62
C THR A 283 18.32 11.41 8.93
N THR A 284 17.74 10.21 8.91
CA THR A 284 17.28 9.51 10.11
C THR A 284 17.53 8.01 10.01
N SER A 285 17.52 7.32 11.14
CA SER A 285 17.48 5.86 11.18
C SER A 285 16.12 5.39 11.65
N MET A 286 15.54 4.40 10.96
CA MET A 286 14.22 3.83 11.23
C MET A 286 14.33 2.32 11.48
N ARG A 287 13.55 1.80 12.42
CA ARG A 287 13.37 0.37 12.73
C ARG A 287 11.89 0.05 12.77
N ALA A 288 11.48 -1.16 12.38
CA ALA A 288 10.13 -1.66 12.64
C ALA A 288 10.20 -2.97 13.42
N SER A 289 9.38 -3.10 14.47
CA SER A 289 9.30 -4.32 15.28
C SER A 289 8.45 -5.41 14.64
N SER A 290 7.55 -5.05 13.74
CA SER A 290 6.73 -5.95 12.93
C SER A 290 7.22 -5.95 11.49
N GLY A 291 7.04 -7.07 10.79
CA GLY A 291 7.28 -7.12 9.36
C GLY A 291 6.17 -6.41 8.57
N GLY A 292 6.54 -5.87 7.41
CA GLY A 292 5.68 -5.04 6.56
C GLY A 292 6.51 -4.30 5.50
N VAL A 293 5.83 -3.68 4.54
CA VAL A 293 6.45 -2.84 3.51
C VAL A 293 6.03 -1.40 3.78
N HIS A 294 7.00 -0.49 3.84
CA HIS A 294 6.78 0.94 4.02
C HIS A 294 7.18 1.70 2.76
N GLU A 295 6.28 2.55 2.27
CA GLU A 295 6.50 3.46 1.14
C GLU A 295 6.95 4.82 1.67
N ILE A 296 8.24 5.14 1.49
CA ILE A 296 8.87 6.32 2.08
C ILE A 296 9.21 7.36 1.01
N VAL A 297 8.89 8.63 1.27
CA VAL A 297 9.23 9.75 0.40
C VAL A 297 10.03 10.83 1.16
N GLY A 298 10.88 11.53 0.42
CA GLY A 298 11.45 12.80 0.83
C GLY A 298 10.54 13.92 0.35
N TYR A 299 10.14 14.81 1.25
CA TYR A 299 9.12 15.82 0.99
C TYR A 299 9.59 17.21 1.42
N VAL A 300 9.50 18.21 0.54
CA VAL A 300 9.66 19.62 0.93
C VAL A 300 8.31 20.30 0.88
N ASN A 301 7.87 20.78 2.04
CA ASN A 301 6.56 21.38 2.21
C ASN A 301 6.47 22.81 1.60
N GLY A 302 5.24 23.35 1.58
CA GLY A 302 4.92 24.69 1.07
C GLY A 302 4.41 24.68 -0.36
N GLN A 303 4.27 25.86 -0.97
CA GLN A 303 3.84 26.02 -2.36
C GLN A 303 4.93 26.76 -3.16
N PRO A 304 5.46 26.18 -4.25
CA PRO A 304 5.26 24.80 -4.67
C PRO A 304 5.92 23.82 -3.69
N GLU A 305 5.33 22.65 -3.47
CA GLU A 305 5.97 21.54 -2.76
C GLU A 305 6.91 20.78 -3.71
N ALA A 306 7.76 19.89 -3.15
CA ALA A 306 8.53 18.93 -3.93
C ALA A 306 8.51 17.56 -3.25
N VAL A 307 8.17 16.51 -4.01
CA VAL A 307 8.06 15.14 -3.52
C VAL A 307 9.01 14.27 -4.33
N SER A 308 9.81 13.43 -3.67
CA SER A 308 10.65 12.47 -4.34
C SER A 308 9.83 11.31 -4.92
N SER A 309 10.43 10.55 -5.85
CA SER A 309 9.98 9.17 -6.06
C SER A 309 10.09 8.38 -4.75
N PRO A 310 9.17 7.45 -4.45
CA PRO A 310 9.21 6.68 -3.22
C PRO A 310 10.33 5.64 -3.23
N VAL A 311 10.81 5.29 -2.03
CA VAL A 311 11.60 4.08 -1.76
C VAL A 311 10.78 3.13 -0.91
N TYR A 312 10.78 1.85 -1.27
CA TYR A 312 10.08 0.80 -0.53
C TYR A 312 11.06 0.11 0.41
N VAL A 313 10.74 0.11 1.71
CA VAL A 313 11.54 -0.55 2.75
C VAL A 313 10.73 -1.68 3.36
N THR A 314 11.24 -2.90 3.25
CA THR A 314 10.58 -4.12 3.73
C THR A 314 11.27 -4.64 4.98
N TRP A 315 10.51 -4.74 6.08
CA TRP A 315 10.87 -5.58 7.22
C TRP A 315 10.25 -6.96 7.01
N LEU A 316 11.10 -7.99 7.03
CA LEU A 316 10.72 -9.35 6.68
C LEU A 316 9.67 -9.91 7.64
N ASN A 317 8.69 -10.63 7.08
CA ASN A 317 7.71 -11.43 7.81
C ASN A 317 7.58 -12.79 7.13
N VAL A 318 7.12 -13.79 7.89
CA VAL A 318 6.81 -15.12 7.35
C VAL A 318 5.57 -15.69 8.01
N SER A 319 4.63 -16.19 7.20
CA SER A 319 3.47 -16.97 7.64
C SER A 319 3.71 -18.45 7.34
N LEU A 320 2.97 -19.32 8.04
CA LEU A 320 3.00 -20.76 7.85
C LEU A 320 1.56 -21.29 7.84
N SER A 321 1.23 -22.15 6.88
CA SER A 321 0.08 -23.05 6.95
C SER A 321 0.54 -24.50 6.98
N ALA A 322 -0.19 -25.34 7.71
CA ALA A 322 0.10 -26.76 7.89
C ALA A 322 -1.19 -27.58 7.77
N THR A 323 -1.17 -28.59 6.91
CA THR A 323 -2.33 -29.49 6.68
C THR A 323 -1.85 -30.92 6.75
N SER A 324 -2.60 -31.82 7.40
CA SER A 324 -2.27 -33.25 7.46
C SER A 324 -3.31 -34.11 6.76
N ILE A 325 -2.88 -35.20 6.12
CA ILE A 325 -3.73 -36.17 5.43
C ILE A 325 -3.42 -37.57 5.95
N GLY A 326 -4.46 -38.36 6.21
CA GLY A 326 -4.32 -39.75 6.66
C GLY A 326 -4.25 -39.91 8.19
N PRO A 327 -3.82 -41.06 8.72
CA PRO A 327 -3.95 -41.37 10.14
C PRO A 327 -3.05 -40.51 11.04
N ALA A 328 -3.42 -40.37 12.33
CA ALA A 328 -2.65 -39.65 13.36
C ALA A 328 -1.24 -40.23 13.62
N THR A 329 -0.88 -41.36 13.02
CA THR A 329 0.50 -41.84 12.94
C THR A 329 0.75 -42.31 11.52
N GLY A 330 1.79 -41.77 10.88
CA GLY A 330 2.10 -42.07 9.48
C GLY A 330 1.30 -41.27 8.46
N GLY A 331 0.39 -40.38 8.88
CA GLY A 331 -0.23 -39.39 8.00
C GLY A 331 0.79 -38.39 7.47
N ALA A 332 0.59 -37.93 6.23
CA ALA A 332 1.41 -36.90 5.61
C ALA A 332 1.06 -35.52 6.19
N VAL A 333 2.04 -34.65 6.31
CA VAL A 333 1.87 -33.24 6.69
C VAL A 333 2.47 -32.38 5.60
N TYR A 334 1.67 -31.51 5.01
CA TYR A 334 2.06 -30.53 4.00
C TYR A 334 2.20 -29.16 4.64
N LEU A 335 3.32 -28.50 4.40
CA LEU A 335 3.68 -27.24 5.03
C LEU A 335 3.98 -26.21 3.94
N LYS A 336 3.36 -25.03 4.04
CA LYS A 336 3.59 -23.90 3.14
C LYS A 336 3.91 -22.66 3.95
N ALA A 337 5.16 -22.20 3.86
CA ALA A 337 5.57 -20.92 4.41
C ALA A 337 5.60 -19.85 3.30
N VAL A 338 5.17 -18.62 3.63
CA VAL A 338 5.16 -17.48 2.69
C VAL A 338 5.82 -16.28 3.35
N SER A 339 6.83 -15.70 2.70
CA SER A 339 7.47 -14.44 3.08
C SER A 339 6.79 -13.24 2.40
N ASN A 340 6.86 -12.07 3.04
CA ASN A 340 6.36 -10.81 2.46
C ASN A 340 7.31 -10.16 1.43
N ALA A 341 8.36 -10.86 1.01
CA ALA A 341 9.34 -10.42 0.05
C ALA A 341 9.92 -11.62 -0.71
N ASP A 342 10.32 -11.40 -1.95
CA ASP A 342 11.15 -12.35 -2.71
C ASP A 342 12.55 -12.40 -2.09
N LEU A 343 12.96 -13.60 -1.67
CA LEU A 343 14.25 -13.80 -1.02
C LEU A 343 15.38 -14.16 -2.00
N THR A 344 15.10 -14.32 -3.29
CA THR A 344 16.05 -14.81 -4.31
C THR A 344 17.38 -14.08 -4.27
N ASP A 345 17.35 -12.74 -4.27
CA ASP A 345 18.55 -11.87 -4.30
C ASP A 345 19.04 -11.44 -2.91
N THR A 346 18.45 -11.96 -1.84
CA THR A 346 18.88 -11.69 -0.46
C THR A 346 19.93 -12.70 0.02
N PRO A 347 20.55 -12.58 1.20
CA PRO A 347 21.32 -13.69 1.79
C PRO A 347 20.46 -14.71 2.55
N TRP A 348 19.14 -14.49 2.64
CA TRP A 348 18.24 -15.28 3.49
C TRP A 348 17.58 -16.43 2.74
N VAL A 349 17.13 -17.43 3.49
CA VAL A 349 16.33 -18.58 3.07
C VAL A 349 15.16 -18.77 4.04
N VAL A 350 14.10 -19.46 3.60
CA VAL A 350 13.01 -19.91 4.48
C VAL A 350 13.26 -21.35 4.90
N GLY A 351 13.20 -21.64 6.19
CA GLY A 351 13.19 -22.99 6.74
C GLY A 351 11.98 -23.23 7.61
N ILE A 352 11.44 -24.45 7.61
CA ILE A 352 10.33 -24.85 8.48
C ILE A 352 10.85 -25.84 9.50
N TYR A 353 10.50 -25.63 10.77
CA TYR A 353 11.01 -26.40 11.91
C TYR A 353 9.89 -27.13 12.62
N ASP A 354 10.15 -28.36 13.08
CA ASP A 354 9.27 -29.09 13.98
C ASP A 354 9.35 -28.56 15.43
N ASP A 355 8.49 -29.09 16.30
CA ASP A 355 8.41 -28.79 17.73
C ASP A 355 9.71 -29.10 18.51
N LYS A 356 10.60 -29.91 17.93
CA LYS A 356 11.91 -30.28 18.46
C LYS A 356 13.03 -29.42 17.89
N GLY A 357 12.71 -28.41 17.09
CA GLY A 357 13.66 -27.48 16.48
C GLY A 357 14.47 -28.08 15.34
N ARG A 358 13.99 -29.15 14.69
CA ARG A 358 14.64 -29.77 13.53
C ARG A 358 14.08 -29.21 12.24
N LEU A 359 14.96 -28.93 11.29
CA LEU A 359 14.56 -28.52 9.95
C LEU A 359 13.78 -29.64 9.26
N VAL A 360 12.61 -29.32 8.75
CA VAL A 360 11.76 -30.20 7.97
C VAL A 360 12.24 -30.18 6.53
N ASP A 361 12.64 -31.35 6.00
CA ASP A 361 13.05 -31.56 4.61
C ASP A 361 14.26 -30.69 4.19
N HIS A 362 14.03 -29.46 3.74
CA HIS A 362 15.06 -28.52 3.29
C HIS A 362 14.66 -27.05 3.52
N ALA A 363 15.61 -26.13 3.30
CA ALA A 363 15.34 -24.70 3.27
C ALA A 363 15.16 -24.20 1.82
N CYS A 364 14.23 -23.29 1.59
CA CYS A 364 13.91 -22.75 0.27
C CYS A 364 14.56 -21.38 0.06
N LYS A 365 15.22 -21.19 -1.09
CA LYS A 365 15.95 -19.96 -1.44
C LYS A 365 15.23 -19.07 -2.45
N SER A 366 14.53 -19.66 -3.41
CA SER A 366 13.94 -18.96 -4.55
C SER A 366 12.50 -18.54 -4.27
N GLY A 367 12.18 -17.29 -4.59
CA GLY A 367 10.85 -16.71 -4.47
C GLY A 367 10.48 -16.33 -3.03
N ASP A 368 9.16 -16.27 -2.81
CA ASP A 368 8.54 -15.90 -1.53
C ASP A 368 7.92 -17.09 -0.79
N THR A 369 7.91 -18.29 -1.39
CA THR A 369 7.15 -19.43 -0.88
C THR A 369 8.04 -20.65 -0.71
N CYS A 370 7.97 -21.27 0.47
CA CYS A 370 8.62 -22.55 0.77
C CYS A 370 7.58 -23.63 1.01
N ARG A 371 7.67 -24.74 0.26
CA ARG A 371 6.78 -25.90 0.41
C ARG A 371 7.60 -27.12 0.76
N VAL A 372 7.26 -27.75 1.88
CA VAL A 372 7.87 -29.01 2.32
C VAL A 372 6.77 -29.95 2.80
N HIS A 373 7.11 -31.23 2.94
CA HIS A 373 6.21 -32.19 3.55
C HIS A 373 6.96 -33.09 4.53
N THR A 374 6.22 -33.70 5.44
CA THR A 374 6.74 -34.65 6.43
C THR A 374 5.65 -35.62 6.85
N TRP A 375 5.91 -36.42 7.88
CA TRP A 375 5.00 -37.46 8.35
C TRP A 375 4.83 -37.38 9.86
N ILE A 376 3.61 -37.59 10.36
CA ILE A 376 3.34 -37.59 11.80
C ILE A 376 4.04 -38.80 12.44
N SER A 377 4.99 -38.53 13.33
CA SER A 377 5.75 -39.54 14.07
C SER A 377 5.40 -39.46 15.56
N GLY A 378 4.77 -40.50 16.10
CA GLY A 378 4.57 -40.66 17.55
C GLY A 378 3.19 -40.38 18.13
N GLY A 379 2.10 -40.50 17.35
CA GLY A 379 0.72 -40.46 17.87
C GLY A 379 0.20 -39.09 18.34
N THR A 380 1.07 -38.10 18.49
CA THR A 380 0.70 -36.69 18.75
C THR A 380 1.04 -35.83 17.54
N THR A 381 0.13 -34.94 17.15
CA THR A 381 0.36 -33.98 16.08
C THR A 381 1.41 -32.94 16.51
N PRO A 382 2.57 -32.83 15.83
CA PRO A 382 3.59 -31.85 16.18
C PRO A 382 3.21 -30.45 15.69
N THR A 383 3.68 -29.40 16.37
CA THR A 383 3.60 -28.02 15.87
C THR A 383 4.78 -27.68 14.98
N TYR A 384 4.59 -26.77 14.03
CA TYR A 384 5.63 -26.31 13.12
C TYR A 384 5.81 -24.80 13.15
N THR A 385 7.00 -24.30 12.81
CA THR A 385 7.29 -22.86 12.72
C THR A 385 8.14 -22.55 11.50
N ALA A 386 7.76 -21.54 10.73
CA ALA A 386 8.55 -21.03 9.63
C ALA A 386 9.52 -19.94 10.11
N VAL A 387 10.71 -19.91 9.52
CA VAL A 387 11.81 -19.03 9.91
C VAL A 387 12.50 -18.51 8.68
N ILE A 388 12.76 -17.20 8.64
CA ILE A 388 13.68 -16.59 7.65
C ILE A 388 15.03 -16.39 8.33
N GLY A 389 16.12 -16.90 7.73
CA GLY A 389 17.47 -16.74 8.25
C GLY A 389 18.55 -17.09 7.22
N ALA A 390 19.82 -16.99 7.59
CA ALA A 390 20.95 -17.39 6.75
C ALA A 390 21.32 -18.85 6.96
N LEU A 391 21.86 -19.47 5.89
CA LEU A 391 22.58 -20.72 6.02
C LEU A 391 23.89 -20.49 6.79
N PRO A 392 24.25 -21.35 7.77
CA PRO A 392 25.53 -21.22 8.45
C PRO A 392 26.69 -21.36 7.46
N SER A 393 27.70 -20.51 7.60
CA SER A 393 28.91 -20.57 6.77
C SER A 393 29.60 -21.92 6.97
N ALA A 394 29.92 -22.62 5.87
CA ALA A 394 30.75 -23.82 5.95
C ALA A 394 32.09 -23.45 6.59
N ALA A 395 32.39 -24.01 7.77
CA ALA A 395 33.64 -23.76 8.45
C ALA A 395 34.80 -24.19 7.54
N GLN A 396 35.55 -23.22 7.01
CA GLN A 396 36.79 -23.51 6.29
C GLN A 396 37.79 -24.08 7.31
N GLY A 397 38.04 -25.39 7.25
CA GLY A 397 39.22 -25.99 7.90
C GLY A 397 39.01 -27.14 8.89
N ALA A 398 37.83 -27.75 9.01
CA ALA A 398 37.68 -28.97 9.82
C ALA A 398 37.88 -30.22 8.95
N GLN A 399 39.01 -30.92 9.12
CA GLN A 399 39.19 -32.28 8.60
C GLN A 399 38.06 -33.20 9.11
N PRO A 400 37.58 -34.16 8.30
CA PRO A 400 36.51 -35.05 8.72
C PRO A 400 37.03 -36.00 9.80
N ALA A 401 36.63 -35.76 11.05
CA ALA A 401 36.75 -36.75 12.11
C ALA A 401 35.69 -37.83 11.86
N HIS A 402 36.14 -39.02 11.48
CA HIS A 402 35.31 -40.23 11.51
C HIS A 402 34.87 -40.50 12.95
N GLY A 403 33.58 -40.32 13.25
CA GLY A 403 33.03 -40.75 14.53
C GLY A 403 31.65 -40.17 14.87
N GLN A 404 30.64 -41.02 14.75
CA GLN A 404 29.31 -40.95 15.41
C GLN A 404 28.40 -39.75 15.12
N GLY A 405 27.51 -39.97 14.14
CA GLY A 405 26.05 -39.92 14.35
C GLY A 405 25.46 -38.75 15.13
N SER A 406 25.29 -37.62 14.45
CA SER A 406 24.18 -36.68 14.70
C SER A 406 23.90 -35.95 13.39
N THR A 407 23.19 -36.62 12.46
CA THR A 407 22.71 -36.01 11.22
C THR A 407 21.49 -35.14 11.52
N GLY A 408 21.73 -33.94 12.05
CA GLY A 408 20.78 -32.83 11.98
C GLY A 408 21.41 -31.76 11.11
N THR A 409 20.74 -31.37 10.02
CA THR A 409 21.14 -30.19 9.25
C THR A 409 21.25 -29.01 10.21
N PRO A 410 22.38 -28.26 10.23
CA PRO A 410 22.52 -27.10 11.10
C PRO A 410 21.35 -26.13 10.90
N GLY A 411 20.76 -25.66 12.00
CA GLY A 411 19.68 -24.67 11.95
C GLY A 411 20.13 -23.38 11.28
N LEU A 412 19.18 -22.63 10.71
CA LEU A 412 19.44 -21.30 10.18
C LEU A 412 19.99 -20.40 11.29
N VAL A 413 20.94 -19.55 10.93
CA VAL A 413 21.53 -18.53 11.79
C VAL A 413 21.04 -17.15 11.35
N ASP A 414 21.31 -16.11 12.15
CA ASP A 414 20.91 -14.73 11.84
C ASP A 414 19.43 -14.65 11.45
N ILE A 415 18.56 -14.99 12.40
CA ILE A 415 17.11 -15.07 12.19
C ILE A 415 16.54 -13.68 11.99
N GLN A 416 15.87 -13.48 10.85
CA GLN A 416 15.27 -12.21 10.45
C GLN A 416 13.77 -12.12 10.79
N ALA A 417 13.06 -13.26 10.75
CA ALA A 417 11.63 -13.35 11.04
C ALA A 417 11.25 -14.77 11.45
N ARG A 418 10.15 -14.91 12.20
CA ARG A 418 9.59 -16.19 12.65
C ARG A 418 8.06 -16.13 12.64
N SER A 419 7.40 -17.17 12.13
CA SER A 419 5.95 -17.32 12.21
C SER A 419 5.52 -17.71 13.62
N VAL A 420 4.22 -17.61 13.91
CA VAL A 420 3.65 -18.35 15.04
C VAL A 420 3.80 -19.86 14.83
N ALA A 421 3.78 -20.62 15.91
CA ALA A 421 3.73 -22.08 15.83
C ALA A 421 2.33 -22.53 15.36
N VAL A 422 2.28 -23.47 14.43
CA VAL A 422 1.05 -23.96 13.80
C VAL A 422 0.95 -25.47 13.99
N GLU A 423 -0.15 -25.93 14.54
CA GLU A 423 -0.51 -27.36 14.52
C GLU A 423 -1.16 -27.69 13.17
N PRO A 424 -0.77 -28.78 12.47
CA PRO A 424 -1.42 -29.21 11.26
C PRO A 424 -2.90 -29.50 11.46
N THR A 425 -3.74 -28.83 10.68
CA THR A 425 -5.15 -29.19 10.61
C THR A 425 -5.30 -30.45 9.77
N HIS A 426 -5.98 -31.46 10.29
CA HIS A 426 -6.27 -32.68 9.53
C HIS A 426 -7.32 -32.41 8.45
N LEU A 427 -7.08 -32.90 7.24
CA LEU A 427 -7.96 -32.78 6.09
C LEU A 427 -8.88 -34.00 6.02
N LEU A 428 -10.17 -33.72 6.10
CA LEU A 428 -11.26 -34.67 5.99
C LEU A 428 -11.75 -34.69 4.55
N TRP A 429 -12.01 -35.88 4.02
CA TRP A 429 -12.71 -36.03 2.75
C TRP A 429 -14.17 -36.38 3.01
N GLY A 430 -15.09 -35.69 2.38
CA GLY A 430 -16.51 -35.89 2.56
C GLY A 430 -17.29 -35.72 1.28
N VAL A 431 -18.60 -35.78 1.43
CA VAL A 431 -19.56 -35.56 0.36
C VAL A 431 -20.76 -34.82 0.92
N ASP A 432 -21.59 -34.23 0.09
CA ASP A 432 -22.93 -33.81 0.46
C ASP A 432 -23.96 -34.29 -0.55
N SER A 433 -25.22 -34.39 -0.12
CA SER A 433 -26.28 -34.87 -1.01
C SER A 433 -27.66 -34.37 -0.60
N CYS A 434 -28.47 -34.04 -1.62
CA CYS A 434 -29.90 -33.83 -1.44
C CYS A 434 -30.59 -35.12 -0.96
N LYS A 435 -30.27 -36.26 -1.59
CA LYS A 435 -30.80 -37.57 -1.19
C LYS A 435 -30.31 -37.99 0.19
N ALA A 436 -31.14 -38.72 0.91
CA ALA A 436 -30.74 -39.33 2.17
C ALA A 436 -29.68 -40.42 1.91
N PHE A 437 -28.61 -40.44 2.71
CA PHE A 437 -27.52 -41.38 2.46
C PHE A 437 -27.87 -42.84 2.83
N THR A 438 -28.97 -43.04 3.55
CA THR A 438 -29.60 -44.36 3.73
C THR A 438 -30.45 -44.81 2.53
N GLY A 439 -30.55 -43.99 1.47
CA GLY A 439 -31.42 -44.22 0.33
C GLY A 439 -32.81 -43.61 0.44
N ASP A 440 -33.58 -43.70 -0.64
CA ASP A 440 -34.96 -43.23 -0.76
C ASP A 440 -35.98 -44.41 -0.80
N PRO A 441 -37.30 -44.16 -0.83
CA PRO A 441 -38.32 -45.21 -0.89
C PRO A 441 -38.27 -46.11 -2.15
N SER A 442 -37.46 -45.78 -3.16
CA SER A 442 -37.24 -46.59 -4.38
C SER A 442 -36.19 -47.70 -4.20
N GLY A 443 -35.48 -47.71 -3.06
CA GLY A 443 -34.71 -48.86 -2.58
C GLY A 443 -33.22 -48.88 -2.93
N GLN A 444 -32.64 -47.76 -3.39
CA GLN A 444 -31.19 -47.65 -3.61
C GLN A 444 -30.51 -46.88 -2.48
N GLU A 445 -29.71 -47.58 -1.66
CA GLU A 445 -28.90 -46.96 -0.60
C GLU A 445 -27.71 -46.19 -1.22
N VAL A 446 -27.55 -44.91 -0.88
CA VAL A 446 -26.48 -44.05 -1.45
C VAL A 446 -25.14 -44.30 -0.76
N TYR A 447 -25.11 -44.49 0.56
CA TYR A 447 -23.87 -44.69 1.32
C TYR A 447 -23.04 -45.90 0.85
N PRO A 448 -23.60 -47.11 0.65
CA PRO A 448 -22.82 -48.23 0.11
C PRO A 448 -22.29 -47.98 -1.30
N SER A 449 -23.06 -47.26 -2.13
CA SER A 449 -22.64 -46.85 -3.48
C SER A 449 -21.38 -46.00 -3.37
N VAL A 450 -21.45 -44.88 -2.63
CA VAL A 450 -20.33 -43.95 -2.40
C VAL A 450 -19.10 -44.65 -1.83
N VAL A 451 -19.28 -45.51 -0.82
CA VAL A 451 -18.16 -46.28 -0.23
C VAL A 451 -17.46 -47.16 -1.28
N SER A 452 -18.22 -47.76 -2.18
CA SER A 452 -17.69 -48.66 -3.20
C SER A 452 -17.07 -47.94 -4.41
N THR A 453 -17.56 -46.75 -4.75
CA THR A 453 -17.18 -46.02 -5.98
C THR A 453 -16.23 -44.86 -5.72
N LEU A 454 -16.45 -44.08 -4.66
CA LEU A 454 -15.71 -42.87 -4.33
C LEU A 454 -14.76 -43.08 -3.14
N GLY A 455 -15.19 -43.82 -2.13
CA GLY A 455 -14.43 -44.08 -0.92
C GLY A 455 -15.25 -43.82 0.35
N VAL A 456 -14.68 -44.14 1.51
CA VAL A 456 -15.37 -43.96 2.80
C VAL A 456 -15.32 -42.49 3.22
N PRO A 457 -16.46 -41.78 3.31
CA PRO A 457 -16.50 -40.39 3.74
C PRO A 457 -16.18 -40.24 5.23
N ASP A 458 -15.38 -39.23 5.56
CA ASP A 458 -15.12 -38.81 6.94
C ASP A 458 -16.28 -37.95 7.48
N PHE A 459 -17.00 -37.26 6.58
CA PHE A 459 -18.23 -36.52 6.87
C PHE A 459 -19.21 -36.53 5.70
N TRP A 460 -20.48 -36.22 5.99
CA TRP A 460 -21.55 -36.09 5.00
C TRP A 460 -22.42 -34.84 5.24
N GLY A 461 -22.55 -33.96 4.26
CA GLY A 461 -23.44 -32.79 4.29
C GLY A 461 -24.91 -33.15 4.07
N ARG A 462 -25.77 -32.77 5.03
CA ARG A 462 -27.20 -33.15 5.04
C ARG A 462 -28.10 -32.05 5.57
N TYR A 463 -29.31 -31.99 5.02
CA TYR A 463 -30.28 -30.93 5.30
C TYR A 463 -31.02 -31.12 6.63
N LEU A 464 -31.19 -30.03 7.40
CA LEU A 464 -31.84 -30.03 8.70
C LEU A 464 -33.36 -30.25 8.64
N THR A 465 -33.98 -29.89 7.51
CA THR A 465 -35.43 -29.79 7.33
C THR A 465 -35.87 -30.48 6.04
N ASN A 466 -37.16 -30.83 5.95
CA ASN A 466 -37.74 -31.41 4.74
C ASN A 466 -38.13 -30.30 3.78
N THR A 467 -37.37 -30.12 2.71
CA THR A 467 -37.62 -29.16 1.62
C THR A 467 -37.82 -29.92 0.31
N VAL A 468 -37.19 -29.48 -0.77
CA VAL A 468 -36.94 -30.33 -1.95
C VAL A 468 -36.02 -31.50 -1.60
N CYS A 469 -35.15 -31.31 -0.59
CA CYS A 469 -34.30 -32.37 -0.06
C CYS A 469 -34.89 -32.93 1.24
N PRO A 470 -34.87 -34.26 1.44
CA PRO A 470 -35.24 -34.85 2.73
C PRO A 470 -34.31 -34.38 3.85
N GLY A 471 -34.90 -34.07 5.00
CA GLY A 471 -34.16 -33.71 6.21
C GLY A 471 -33.51 -34.93 6.87
N ILE A 472 -32.50 -34.68 7.72
CA ILE A 472 -31.77 -35.70 8.46
C ILE A 472 -32.73 -36.60 9.26
N SER A 473 -32.66 -37.91 8.97
CA SER A 473 -33.48 -38.91 9.66
C SER A 473 -32.72 -39.61 10.79
N SER A 474 -33.44 -40.23 11.73
CA SER A 474 -32.81 -41.07 12.78
C SER A 474 -32.04 -42.26 12.21
N ALA A 475 -32.41 -42.76 11.02
CA ALA A 475 -31.70 -43.83 10.34
C ALA A 475 -30.33 -43.35 9.84
N GLU A 476 -30.27 -42.14 9.31
CA GLU A 476 -29.03 -41.48 8.88
C GLU A 476 -28.11 -41.22 10.08
N VAL A 477 -28.66 -40.67 11.18
CA VAL A 477 -27.91 -40.45 12.43
C VAL A 477 -27.31 -41.76 12.95
N ALA A 478 -28.09 -42.84 12.97
CA ALA A 478 -27.62 -44.14 13.42
C ALA A 478 -26.56 -44.74 12.49
N LEU A 479 -26.66 -44.53 11.17
CA LEU A 479 -25.66 -45.00 10.21
C LEU A 479 -24.36 -44.19 10.31
N ALA A 480 -24.44 -42.87 10.49
CA ALA A 480 -23.27 -42.03 10.75
C ALA A 480 -22.54 -42.44 12.03
N ALA A 481 -23.28 -42.67 13.13
CA ALA A 481 -22.72 -43.14 14.40
C ALA A 481 -22.00 -44.49 14.28
N ARG A 482 -22.54 -45.44 13.50
CA ARG A 482 -21.91 -46.75 13.27
C ARG A 482 -20.62 -46.67 12.46
N ASN A 483 -20.47 -45.66 11.61
CA ASN A 483 -19.31 -45.51 10.74
C ASN A 483 -18.33 -44.44 11.22
N HIS A 484 -18.54 -43.84 12.40
CA HIS A 484 -17.74 -42.73 12.91
C HIS A 484 -17.64 -41.54 11.93
N MET A 485 -18.72 -41.30 11.18
CA MET A 485 -18.81 -40.28 10.15
C MET A 485 -19.45 -39.01 10.72
N GLY A 486 -18.86 -37.86 10.42
CA GLY A 486 -19.43 -36.56 10.76
C GLY A 486 -20.66 -36.23 9.91
N ILE A 487 -21.56 -35.42 10.43
CA ILE A 487 -22.65 -34.81 9.69
C ILE A 487 -22.37 -33.30 9.65
N LEU A 488 -22.37 -32.72 8.45
CA LEU A 488 -22.35 -31.28 8.23
C LEU A 488 -23.82 -30.83 8.05
N PRO A 489 -24.44 -30.17 9.05
CA PRO A 489 -25.86 -29.84 8.99
C PRO A 489 -26.11 -28.59 8.16
N ILE A 490 -27.00 -28.68 7.18
CA ILE A 490 -27.30 -27.64 6.19
C ILE A 490 -28.72 -27.12 6.39
N TYR A 491 -28.90 -25.80 6.45
CA TYR A 491 -30.20 -25.16 6.45
C TYR A 491 -30.54 -24.62 5.07
N ASN A 492 -31.59 -25.17 4.44
CA ASN A 492 -32.09 -24.68 3.15
C ASN A 492 -33.61 -24.41 3.10
N ASP A 493 -34.30 -24.42 4.25
CA ASP A 493 -35.74 -24.10 4.32
C ASP A 493 -35.96 -22.58 4.41
N TYR A 494 -35.47 -21.88 3.39
CA TYR A 494 -35.53 -20.43 3.30
C TYR A 494 -36.12 -19.98 1.97
N ASN A 495 -36.65 -18.74 1.94
CA ASN A 495 -36.97 -18.09 0.68
C ASN A 495 -35.65 -17.55 0.09
N CYS A 496 -35.13 -18.22 -0.93
CA CYS A 496 -33.83 -17.89 -1.51
C CYS A 496 -33.82 -16.61 -2.35
N SER A 497 -34.99 -16.02 -2.60
CA SER A 497 -35.12 -14.63 -3.09
C SER A 497 -35.08 -13.58 -1.97
N ASN A 498 -34.95 -14.01 -0.73
CA ASN A 498 -34.96 -13.17 0.45
C ASN A 498 -33.86 -13.62 1.42
N VAL A 499 -32.62 -13.35 1.02
CA VAL A 499 -31.39 -13.53 1.83
C VAL A 499 -30.72 -12.18 2.15
N SER A 500 -31.53 -11.14 2.38
CA SER A 500 -31.10 -9.79 2.75
C SER A 500 -31.65 -9.38 4.11
N TYR A 501 -31.00 -8.41 4.74
CA TYR A 501 -31.35 -7.79 6.00
C TYR A 501 -31.17 -8.66 7.24
N TYR A 502 -30.83 -8.00 8.36
CA TYR A 502 -30.60 -8.62 9.68
C TYR A 502 -31.76 -9.48 10.16
N GLU A 503 -32.98 -8.94 10.16
CA GLU A 503 -34.15 -9.64 10.69
C GLU A 503 -34.43 -10.96 9.95
N THR A 504 -34.16 -11.00 8.64
CA THR A 504 -34.31 -12.21 7.83
C THR A 504 -33.27 -13.25 8.23
N GLY A 505 -31.99 -12.87 8.29
CA GLY A 505 -30.91 -13.78 8.68
C GLY A 505 -31.12 -14.34 10.09
N HIS A 506 -31.53 -13.49 11.03
CA HIS A 506 -31.83 -13.89 12.40
C HIS A 506 -33.04 -14.82 12.50
N ARG A 507 -34.10 -14.59 11.72
CA ARG A 507 -35.25 -15.50 11.65
C ARG A 507 -34.84 -16.88 11.14
N TYR A 508 -34.10 -16.96 10.04
CA TYR A 508 -33.66 -18.23 9.48
C TYR A 508 -32.72 -18.96 10.43
N ALA A 509 -31.85 -18.25 11.15
CA ALA A 509 -31.04 -18.84 12.21
C ALA A 509 -31.90 -19.46 13.31
N ALA A 510 -32.98 -18.79 13.76
CA ALA A 510 -33.88 -19.33 14.76
C ALA A 510 -34.59 -20.62 14.28
N GLU A 511 -34.99 -20.67 13.01
CA GLU A 511 -35.61 -21.84 12.38
C GLU A 511 -34.62 -23.02 12.28
N ALA A 512 -33.38 -22.74 11.85
CA ALA A 512 -32.29 -23.72 11.78
C ALA A 512 -31.94 -24.29 13.16
N VAL A 513 -31.80 -23.43 14.16
CA VAL A 513 -31.57 -23.81 15.56
C VAL A 513 -32.69 -24.72 16.08
N ALA A 514 -33.95 -24.35 15.82
CA ALA A 514 -35.09 -25.18 16.21
C ALA A 514 -35.10 -26.55 15.50
N ALA A 515 -34.63 -26.63 14.26
CA ALA A 515 -34.46 -27.90 13.54
C ALA A 515 -33.34 -28.76 14.13
N ALA A 516 -32.17 -28.16 14.39
CA ALA A 516 -31.02 -28.81 15.00
C ALA A 516 -31.36 -29.40 16.38
N GLN A 517 -32.04 -28.63 17.22
CA GLN A 517 -32.46 -29.08 18.56
C GLN A 517 -33.46 -30.23 18.50
N ARG A 518 -34.38 -30.25 17.53
CA ARG A 518 -35.38 -31.32 17.36
C ARG A 518 -34.75 -32.69 17.07
N ILE A 519 -33.62 -32.72 16.38
CA ILE A 519 -32.90 -33.96 16.04
C ILE A 519 -31.71 -34.22 16.96
N GLY A 520 -31.53 -33.41 18.01
CA GLY A 520 -30.54 -33.63 19.06
C GLY A 520 -29.11 -33.25 18.71
N ILE A 521 -28.90 -32.30 17.78
CA ILE A 521 -27.55 -31.76 17.54
C ILE A 521 -27.10 -31.01 18.79
N PRO A 522 -25.97 -31.39 19.41
CA PRO A 522 -25.48 -30.72 20.61
C PRO A 522 -24.94 -29.32 20.29
N ASN A 523 -24.86 -28.47 21.32
CA ASN A 523 -24.20 -27.17 21.21
C ASN A 523 -22.72 -27.32 20.81
N GLY A 524 -22.15 -26.27 20.22
CA GLY A 524 -20.79 -26.22 19.71
C GLY A 524 -20.60 -26.92 18.37
N ARG A 525 -21.69 -27.28 17.69
CA ARG A 525 -21.66 -27.83 16.32
C ARG A 525 -22.05 -26.76 15.32
N LEU A 526 -21.52 -26.87 14.10
CA LEU A 526 -21.85 -25.92 13.05
C LEU A 526 -23.29 -26.12 12.57
N LEU A 527 -23.91 -25.01 12.15
CA LEU A 527 -25.08 -25.00 11.28
C LEU A 527 -24.73 -24.16 10.06
N ALA A 528 -24.69 -24.78 8.88
CA ALA A 528 -24.40 -24.09 7.63
C ALA A 528 -25.68 -23.53 7.02
N ILE A 529 -25.70 -22.23 6.70
CA ILE A 529 -26.73 -21.71 5.80
C ILE A 529 -26.29 -21.91 4.36
N ASP A 530 -27.16 -22.51 3.58
CA ASP A 530 -27.00 -22.69 2.13
C ASP A 530 -27.30 -21.34 1.44
N ILE A 531 -26.29 -20.69 0.85
CA ILE A 531 -26.47 -19.49 0.03
C ILE A 531 -26.09 -19.85 -1.40
N GLU A 532 -27.09 -20.33 -2.14
CA GLU A 532 -26.94 -20.83 -3.50
C GLU A 532 -26.37 -19.78 -4.47
N PRO A 533 -25.65 -20.20 -5.53
CA PRO A 533 -25.19 -19.31 -6.59
C PRO A 533 -26.36 -18.58 -7.26
N TYR A 534 -26.07 -17.39 -7.82
CA TYR A 534 -27.06 -16.61 -8.55
C TYR A 534 -27.62 -17.37 -9.76
N GLY A 535 -28.94 -17.54 -9.83
CA GLY A 535 -29.63 -18.12 -10.98
C GLY A 535 -31.08 -17.65 -11.15
N ASP A 536 -31.67 -17.97 -12.31
CA ASP A 536 -33.04 -17.55 -12.65
C ASP A 536 -34.12 -18.16 -11.75
N ALA A 537 -33.87 -19.38 -11.23
CA ALA A 537 -34.77 -20.09 -10.33
C ALA A 537 -34.61 -19.66 -8.87
N CYS A 538 -33.41 -19.21 -8.51
CA CYS A 538 -33.04 -18.79 -7.18
C CYS A 538 -32.00 -17.66 -7.30
N PRO A 539 -32.36 -16.39 -7.04
CA PRO A 539 -31.39 -15.31 -7.14
C PRO A 539 -30.32 -15.43 -6.05
N GLY A 540 -30.57 -16.20 -4.99
CA GLY A 540 -29.58 -16.68 -4.02
C GLY A 540 -28.64 -15.57 -3.57
N ALA A 541 -27.33 -15.81 -3.75
CA ALA A 541 -26.26 -14.85 -3.44
C ALA A 541 -26.45 -13.46 -4.07
N GLY A 542 -27.19 -13.29 -5.17
CA GLY A 542 -27.42 -11.99 -5.80
C GLY A 542 -28.19 -10.98 -4.94
N SER A 543 -28.84 -11.44 -3.86
CA SER A 543 -29.53 -10.57 -2.89
C SER A 543 -28.90 -10.58 -1.50
N VAL A 544 -27.74 -11.23 -1.30
CA VAL A 544 -27.11 -11.30 0.01
C VAL A 544 -26.47 -9.97 0.41
N ASP A 545 -26.67 -9.57 1.66
CA ASP A 545 -26.07 -8.36 2.23
C ASP A 545 -25.40 -8.63 3.58
N SER A 546 -24.64 -7.65 4.08
CA SER A 546 -23.95 -7.78 5.37
C SER A 546 -24.90 -7.94 6.56
N GLY A 547 -26.10 -7.36 6.47
CA GLY A 547 -27.12 -7.46 7.51
C GLY A 547 -27.59 -8.91 7.68
N PHE A 548 -27.84 -9.61 6.59
CA PHE A 548 -28.21 -11.02 6.61
C PHE A 548 -27.15 -11.89 7.28
N ILE A 549 -25.88 -11.67 6.93
CA ILE A 549 -24.72 -12.38 7.52
C ILE A 549 -24.65 -12.14 9.03
N GLU A 550 -24.80 -10.88 9.46
CA GLU A 550 -24.85 -10.52 10.88
C GLU A 550 -26.04 -11.19 11.60
N GLY A 551 -27.22 -11.18 11.00
CA GLY A 551 -28.42 -11.79 11.57
C GLY A 551 -28.27 -13.31 11.77
N TRP A 552 -27.72 -14.01 10.77
CA TRP A 552 -27.42 -15.43 10.88
C TRP A 552 -26.39 -15.72 11.97
N PHE A 553 -25.28 -14.97 11.95
CA PHE A 553 -24.22 -15.05 12.96
C PHE A 553 -24.78 -14.94 14.38
N ASP A 554 -25.58 -13.90 14.64
CA ASP A 554 -26.15 -13.62 15.95
C ASP A 554 -27.11 -14.73 16.41
N GLY A 555 -28.04 -15.13 15.54
CA GLY A 555 -29.06 -16.12 15.89
C GLY A 555 -28.45 -17.49 16.21
N VAL A 556 -27.50 -17.95 15.40
CA VAL A 556 -26.83 -19.25 15.58
C VAL A 556 -25.88 -19.23 16.79
N SER A 557 -25.04 -18.19 16.90
CA SER A 557 -24.07 -18.07 17.99
C SER A 557 -24.74 -17.96 19.36
N ARG A 558 -25.81 -17.16 19.48
CA ARG A 558 -26.55 -16.99 20.74
C ARG A 558 -27.22 -18.28 21.21
N ALA A 559 -27.59 -19.16 20.28
CA ALA A 559 -28.13 -20.48 20.58
C ALA A 559 -27.05 -21.50 21.01
N GLY A 560 -25.76 -21.13 20.94
CA GLY A 560 -24.64 -21.97 21.31
C GLY A 560 -24.16 -22.91 20.19
N TYR A 561 -24.56 -22.66 18.94
CA TYR A 561 -24.03 -23.35 17.75
C TYR A 561 -22.98 -22.47 17.05
N VAL A 562 -22.24 -23.04 16.10
CA VAL A 562 -21.26 -22.30 15.29
C VAL A 562 -21.90 -21.91 13.96
N PRO A 563 -22.00 -20.63 13.60
CA PRO A 563 -22.53 -20.21 12.30
C PRO A 563 -21.55 -20.59 11.20
N ALA A 564 -22.03 -21.31 10.18
CA ALA A 564 -21.30 -21.56 8.95
C ALA A 564 -22.08 -21.03 7.74
N PHE A 565 -21.35 -20.68 6.67
CA PHE A 565 -21.92 -20.14 5.44
C PHE A 565 -21.39 -20.92 4.24
N TYR A 566 -22.30 -21.56 3.49
CA TYR A 566 -22.00 -22.07 2.16
C TYR A 566 -22.18 -20.95 1.14
N GLY A 567 -21.19 -20.67 0.31
CA GLY A 567 -21.25 -19.57 -0.63
C GLY A 567 -20.06 -19.45 -1.59
N ASN A 568 -20.12 -18.48 -2.51
CA ASN A 568 -19.05 -18.27 -3.48
C ASN A 568 -17.83 -17.63 -2.81
N GLY A 569 -16.83 -18.43 -2.47
CA GLY A 569 -15.60 -17.97 -1.85
C GLY A 569 -14.73 -17.07 -2.74
N THR A 570 -15.06 -16.84 -4.02
CA THR A 570 -14.26 -15.99 -4.90
C THR A 570 -14.28 -14.53 -4.44
N SER A 571 -13.11 -13.94 -4.15
CA SER A 571 -12.97 -12.51 -3.88
C SER A 571 -13.70 -11.64 -4.92
N GLY A 572 -14.58 -10.77 -4.43
CA GLY A 572 -15.40 -9.87 -5.25
C GLY A 572 -16.71 -10.47 -5.77
N SER A 573 -17.02 -11.74 -5.46
CA SER A 573 -18.36 -12.30 -5.64
C SER A 573 -19.38 -11.58 -4.75
N GLU A 574 -20.67 -11.78 -5.02
CA GLU A 574 -21.77 -11.18 -4.26
C GLU A 574 -21.70 -11.60 -2.78
N PHE A 575 -21.50 -12.90 -2.53
CA PHE A 575 -21.30 -13.42 -1.18
C PHE A 575 -20.05 -12.84 -0.52
N ALA A 576 -18.90 -12.86 -1.20
CA ALA A 576 -17.65 -12.36 -0.65
C ALA A 576 -17.74 -10.85 -0.32
N ALA A 577 -18.42 -10.05 -1.15
CA ALA A 577 -18.62 -8.63 -0.91
C ALA A 577 -19.49 -8.37 0.34
N ALA A 578 -20.59 -9.10 0.49
CA ALA A 578 -21.44 -9.03 1.68
C ALA A 578 -20.69 -9.46 2.94
N TRP A 579 -19.96 -10.57 2.86
CA TRP A 579 -19.12 -11.11 3.93
C TRP A 579 -18.07 -10.09 4.38
N CYS A 580 -17.28 -9.55 3.45
CA CYS A 580 -16.26 -8.58 3.77
C CYS A 580 -16.83 -7.27 4.35
N THR A 581 -18.02 -6.87 3.91
CA THR A 581 -18.73 -5.72 4.50
C THR A 581 -19.15 -6.00 5.95
N ALA A 582 -19.67 -7.20 6.23
CA ALA A 582 -20.03 -7.64 7.58
C ALA A 582 -18.79 -7.73 8.49
N VAL A 583 -17.73 -8.40 8.06
CA VAL A 583 -16.48 -8.56 8.81
C VAL A 583 -15.78 -7.23 9.07
N THR A 584 -15.79 -6.31 8.12
CA THR A 584 -15.25 -4.95 8.31
C THR A 584 -15.99 -4.21 9.42
N SER A 585 -17.31 -4.39 9.50
CA SER A 585 -18.15 -3.75 10.50
C SER A 585 -18.07 -4.46 11.86
N LEU A 586 -17.97 -5.79 11.86
CA LEU A 586 -18.01 -6.68 13.01
C LEU A 586 -16.94 -7.78 12.87
N PRO A 587 -15.68 -7.52 13.26
CA PRO A 587 -14.56 -8.45 13.05
C PRO A 587 -14.73 -9.82 13.74
N ASN A 588 -15.58 -9.91 14.77
CA ASN A 588 -15.88 -11.15 15.46
C ASN A 588 -16.62 -12.17 14.57
N ILE A 589 -17.30 -11.73 13.51
CA ILE A 589 -17.91 -12.62 12.52
C ILE A 589 -16.84 -13.51 11.87
N ALA A 590 -15.69 -12.93 11.49
CA ALA A 590 -14.61 -13.70 10.86
C ALA A 590 -14.00 -14.76 11.78
N THR A 591 -13.92 -14.48 13.09
CA THR A 591 -13.34 -15.42 14.06
C THR A 591 -14.35 -16.41 14.63
N GLY A 592 -15.63 -16.09 14.56
CA GLY A 592 -16.71 -16.85 15.17
C GLY A 592 -17.56 -17.61 14.17
N SER A 593 -17.17 -17.65 12.90
CA SER A 593 -17.88 -18.36 11.84
C SER A 593 -16.94 -19.07 10.88
N ASP A 594 -17.49 -20.08 10.23
CA ASP A 594 -16.79 -20.91 9.27
C ASP A 594 -17.39 -20.73 7.87
N LEU A 595 -16.56 -20.84 6.85
CA LEU A 595 -16.94 -20.70 5.46
C LEU A 595 -16.77 -22.03 4.72
N TRP A 596 -17.76 -22.37 3.92
CA TRP A 596 -17.77 -23.50 3.00
C TRP A 596 -17.86 -22.97 1.58
N SER A 597 -16.74 -22.96 0.86
CA SER A 597 -16.70 -22.44 -0.51
C SER A 597 -17.16 -23.51 -1.49
N PHE A 598 -17.94 -23.14 -2.50
CA PHE A 598 -18.16 -23.98 -3.69
C PHE A 598 -17.21 -23.66 -4.85
N GLU A 599 -16.26 -22.74 -4.66
CA GLU A 599 -15.27 -22.37 -5.68
C GLU A 599 -13.83 -22.65 -5.22
N PRO A 600 -12.94 -23.10 -6.13
CA PRO A 600 -13.25 -23.43 -7.52
C PRO A 600 -14.04 -24.74 -7.65
N SER A 601 -15.08 -24.76 -8.50
CA SER A 601 -15.74 -26.01 -8.90
C SER A 601 -14.92 -26.69 -10.00
N LEU A 602 -14.44 -27.90 -9.72
CA LEU A 602 -13.58 -28.68 -10.59
C LEU A 602 -14.37 -29.64 -11.48
N LEU A 603 -13.69 -30.14 -12.51
CA LEU A 603 -14.15 -31.22 -13.38
C LEU A 603 -13.05 -32.29 -13.38
N GLY A 604 -13.32 -33.48 -12.86
CA GLY A 604 -12.29 -34.51 -12.81
C GLY A 604 -12.74 -35.94 -12.53
N GLY A 605 -13.97 -36.15 -12.06
CA GLY A 605 -14.45 -37.47 -11.65
C GLY A 605 -13.62 -38.02 -10.50
N TYR A 606 -13.54 -37.26 -9.40
CA TYR A 606 -12.67 -37.56 -8.28
C TYR A 606 -13.20 -38.72 -7.42
N ALA A 607 -12.30 -39.29 -6.62
CA ALA A 607 -12.57 -40.25 -5.56
C ALA A 607 -11.69 -39.88 -4.36
N LYS A 608 -11.96 -40.37 -3.14
CA LYS A 608 -11.18 -40.05 -1.93
C LYS A 608 -9.67 -40.24 -2.12
N SER A 609 -9.26 -41.31 -2.79
CA SER A 609 -7.84 -41.62 -3.03
C SER A 609 -7.16 -40.69 -4.03
N SER A 610 -7.93 -39.94 -4.80
CA SER A 610 -7.45 -39.04 -5.85
C SER A 610 -8.02 -37.63 -5.70
N ALA A 611 -8.53 -37.27 -4.51
CA ALA A 611 -9.04 -35.95 -4.21
C ALA A 611 -8.01 -34.86 -4.54
N PRO A 612 -8.44 -33.64 -4.91
CA PRO A 612 -7.54 -32.55 -5.20
C PRO A 612 -6.71 -32.15 -3.95
N ASN A 613 -5.72 -31.30 -4.14
CA ASN A 613 -5.14 -30.62 -2.97
C ASN A 613 -6.12 -29.53 -2.51
N TYR A 614 -6.39 -29.47 -1.20
CA TYR A 614 -7.22 -28.44 -0.60
C TYR A 614 -6.81 -27.02 -1.03
N ALA A 615 -7.65 -26.39 -1.85
CA ALA A 615 -7.38 -25.08 -2.43
C ALA A 615 -8.67 -24.30 -2.78
N PRO A 616 -9.62 -24.13 -1.83
CA PRO A 616 -10.77 -23.26 -2.06
C PRO A 616 -10.34 -21.81 -2.33
N TYR A 617 -11.18 -21.08 -3.05
CA TYR A 617 -11.04 -19.63 -3.20
C TYR A 617 -11.39 -18.90 -1.90
N ASP A 618 -10.67 -17.80 -1.68
CA ASP A 618 -10.80 -16.94 -0.49
C ASP A 618 -11.54 -15.64 -0.83
N THR A 619 -12.39 -15.20 0.11
CA THR A 619 -13.28 -14.03 -0.03
C THR A 619 -12.54 -12.71 -0.22
N GLY A 620 -11.22 -12.67 0.00
CA GLY A 620 -10.39 -11.47 -0.14
C GLY A 620 -10.31 -10.62 1.14
N CYS A 621 -10.87 -11.10 2.25
CA CYS A 621 -10.80 -10.49 3.56
C CYS A 621 -10.75 -11.58 4.66
N ALA A 622 -10.76 -11.19 5.94
CA ALA A 622 -10.67 -12.17 7.03
C ALA A 622 -11.88 -13.13 7.06
N GLY A 623 -11.61 -14.42 7.24
CA GLY A 623 -12.59 -15.49 7.39
C GLY A 623 -11.93 -16.85 7.43
N ASN A 624 -12.61 -17.85 8.00
CA ASN A 624 -12.10 -19.21 8.11
C ASN A 624 -12.72 -20.07 7.00
N ILE A 625 -12.04 -20.20 5.85
CA ILE A 625 -12.45 -21.18 4.83
C ILE A 625 -12.07 -22.56 5.34
N GLU A 626 -13.06 -23.27 5.87
CA GLU A 626 -12.91 -24.54 6.59
C GLU A 626 -13.47 -25.73 5.79
N ALA A 627 -14.29 -25.47 4.77
CA ALA A 627 -14.79 -26.50 3.85
C ALA A 627 -14.76 -26.03 2.39
N TRP A 628 -14.70 -27.00 1.48
CA TRP A 628 -14.68 -26.78 0.04
C TRP A 628 -15.48 -27.87 -0.67
N GLN A 629 -16.59 -27.49 -1.29
CA GLN A 629 -17.27 -28.32 -2.29
C GLN A 629 -16.51 -28.14 -3.61
N TYR A 630 -15.69 -29.13 -3.96
CA TYR A 630 -14.77 -29.00 -5.10
C TYR A 630 -15.30 -29.63 -6.37
N GLU A 631 -16.32 -30.49 -6.32
CA GLU A 631 -16.94 -31.08 -7.51
C GLU A 631 -18.42 -31.34 -7.27
N LEU A 632 -19.27 -30.77 -8.13
CA LEU A 632 -20.68 -31.12 -8.18
C LEU A 632 -20.86 -32.55 -8.70
N GLY A 633 -21.78 -33.30 -8.12
CA GLY A 633 -22.13 -34.67 -8.49
C GLY A 633 -22.54 -34.79 -9.95
N SER A 634 -23.18 -33.76 -10.51
CA SER A 634 -23.50 -33.70 -11.96
C SER A 634 -22.27 -33.82 -12.88
N ASN A 635 -21.07 -33.55 -12.36
CA ASN A 635 -19.78 -33.72 -13.03
C ASN A 635 -18.98 -34.91 -12.49
N GLY A 636 -19.49 -35.60 -11.46
CA GLY A 636 -18.86 -36.71 -10.78
C GLY A 636 -19.46 -38.09 -11.12
N PRO A 637 -18.97 -39.15 -10.48
CA PRO A 637 -19.43 -40.53 -10.73
C PRO A 637 -20.85 -40.83 -10.24
N ASP A 638 -21.36 -40.05 -9.28
CA ASP A 638 -22.73 -40.14 -8.76
C ASP A 638 -23.41 -38.75 -8.90
N PRO A 639 -24.44 -38.61 -9.73
CA PRO A 639 -25.08 -37.32 -10.01
C PRO A 639 -25.81 -36.70 -8.82
N ASP A 640 -26.04 -37.47 -7.75
CA ASP A 640 -26.76 -37.02 -6.57
C ASP A 640 -25.84 -36.67 -5.38
N VAL A 641 -24.52 -36.77 -5.56
CA VAL A 641 -23.51 -36.64 -4.50
C VAL A 641 -22.41 -35.68 -4.93
N ASP A 642 -22.33 -34.54 -4.24
CA ASP A 642 -21.26 -33.56 -4.40
C ASP A 642 -20.04 -33.99 -3.55
N GLN A 643 -18.83 -33.61 -3.96
CA GLN A 643 -17.59 -33.99 -3.27
C GLN A 643 -16.97 -32.81 -2.54
N ASP A 644 -16.58 -33.06 -1.28
CA ASP A 644 -16.07 -32.04 -0.38
C ASP A 644 -14.73 -32.41 0.27
N GLU A 645 -14.00 -31.38 0.64
CA GLU A 645 -12.94 -31.47 1.64
C GLU A 645 -13.22 -30.49 2.77
N ALA A 646 -12.91 -30.89 4.00
CA ALA A 646 -13.04 -30.02 5.16
C ALA A 646 -11.82 -30.11 6.07
N LEU A 647 -11.52 -29.02 6.74
CA LEU A 647 -10.57 -28.97 7.83
C LEU A 647 -11.20 -29.61 9.08
N SER A 648 -10.45 -30.41 9.82
CA SER A 648 -10.89 -31.06 11.07
C SER A 648 -11.22 -30.09 12.22
N THR A 649 -10.86 -28.82 12.07
CA THR A 649 -11.31 -27.72 12.94
C THR A 649 -12.78 -27.40 12.75
N LEU A 650 -13.37 -27.76 11.60
CA LEU A 650 -14.78 -27.58 11.31
C LEU A 650 -15.63 -28.37 12.31
N PRO A 651 -16.54 -27.75 13.08
CA PRO A 651 -17.21 -28.40 14.20
C PRO A 651 -18.38 -29.29 13.77
N LEU A 652 -18.09 -30.30 12.96
CA LEU A 652 -19.01 -31.31 12.47
C LEU A 652 -19.73 -32.04 13.62
N TRP A 653 -20.96 -32.49 13.36
CA TRP A 653 -21.71 -33.31 14.31
C TRP A 653 -21.36 -34.79 14.15
N TYR A 654 -20.68 -35.37 15.13
CA TYR A 654 -20.42 -36.82 15.19
C TYR A 654 -21.43 -37.49 16.13
N PRO A 655 -22.46 -38.18 15.63
CA PRO A 655 -23.46 -38.80 16.49
C PRO A 655 -22.88 -40.01 17.23
N THR A 656 -23.34 -40.24 18.46
CA THR A 656 -22.94 -41.40 19.28
C THR A 656 -24.06 -42.42 19.39
N ASN A 657 -23.72 -43.71 19.53
CA ASN A 657 -24.69 -44.80 19.69
C ASN A 657 -25.39 -44.83 21.07
N THR A 658 -25.24 -43.80 21.90
CA THR A 658 -25.84 -43.69 23.24
C THR A 658 -26.83 -42.53 23.26
N PRO A 659 -28.05 -42.74 23.80
CA PRO A 659 -29.10 -41.72 23.87
C PRO A 659 -28.78 -40.57 24.83
#